data_AF-A0A844UCQ3-F1
#
_entry.id   AF-A0A844UCQ3-F1
#
_cell.length_a   1.000
_cell.length_b   1.000
_cell.length_c   1.000
_cell.angle_alpha   90.00
_cell.angle_beta   90.00
_cell.angle_gamma   90.00
#
_symmetry.space_group_name_H-M   'P 1'
#
loop_
_entity.id
_entity.type
_entity.pdbx_description
1 polymer ?
#
loop_
_entity_poly.entity_id
_entity_poly.type
_entity_poly.pdbx_seq_one_letter_code
_entity_poly.pdbx_strand_id
1 'polypeptide(L)'
;MTSINKKTLEDLEFDSVLETVSELCVTESGKQAALEITPFRSAQETIKSLKQTSEYVSSFTNNNIIPNHYFDSISYELKFLGIEDSFLEVSSFKKIFSLTDTTINLLIFLKKFEEYYPFLYEEIQEVIVEKTILKSIENVLDKYGEIKDNASIDLLNIRKNINIVRGKINQSFGQALTQYNSSGYLDDIRETVVENRRVLAVVAMHRRKVKGNVLGQSKTGSIVYIEPEATMRFSRELNNLEYEEREEIVRILKALTNTIRPFRDVLIEYQHFLTYIDVTAAKAKYANKINGLLPEITKEKTLYFREAYHPILYLSNKSKRKTTYPQTISLEEDSRIIVISGPNAGGKSITLKTVGLLQLMLQSGLLIPVHERSKTFLFDRILTDIGDNQSVENHLSTYSYRLKNMNYFLKKCNDKTLFLIDEFGTGSDPELGGALAEVFLEEFYERNAYGIITTHYTNLKILADELPSATNANMLFDEKSLEPMYKLNVGQAGSSFTFEVAQKNGIPFSLINRAKKKVESDKVRFDKTIANLQKERHKMERTSNNLKEEETRARQESKRLEETNARIQDKLERYQELFDANQRLLYLGQKLDDLSEKYFNNKSKKTLFSELLKVVEIENSKRKKVTIKEKKEKEKVQKEVIKEVEQKVEIIRQEKKEEKEKKKQQDQNKPKFPLKIGDRVRMIDGKAVGTIDVIEKNKATVNYGIFTSKVDLEQLEMVERKK
;
A
#
# COMPACT_ATOMS: atom_id res chain seq x y z
N MET A 1 1.46 15.44 28.30
CA MET A 1 0.78 14.12 28.30
C MET A 1 -0.44 14.23 27.41
N THR A 2 -0.44 13.45 26.34
CA THR A 2 -1.61 13.32 25.46
C THR A 2 -2.80 12.83 26.28
N SER A 3 -3.90 13.59 26.28
CA SER A 3 -5.13 13.20 26.98
C SER A 3 -6.28 13.27 25.99
N ILE A 4 -6.60 12.12 25.42
CA ILE A 4 -7.71 11.94 24.48
C ILE A 4 -8.87 11.31 25.24
N ASN A 5 -10.05 11.93 25.12
CA ASN A 5 -11.25 11.49 25.82
C ASN A 5 -11.85 10.27 25.09
N LYS A 6 -12.51 9.37 25.83
CA LYS A 6 -13.24 8.24 25.27
C LYS A 6 -14.27 8.70 24.22
N LYS A 7 -14.96 9.82 24.49
CA LYS A 7 -15.87 10.45 23.52
C LYS A 7 -15.19 10.72 22.17
N THR A 8 -13.94 11.18 22.16
CA THR A 8 -13.20 11.46 20.93
C THR A 8 -12.95 10.19 20.11
N LEU A 9 -12.72 9.05 20.78
CA LEU A 9 -12.55 7.76 20.10
C LEU A 9 -13.87 7.29 19.48
N GLU A 10 -14.99 7.47 20.19
CA GLU A 10 -16.34 7.14 19.73
C GLU A 10 -16.78 8.04 18.55
N ASP A 11 -16.65 9.37 18.68
CA ASP A 11 -17.03 10.36 17.65
C ASP A 11 -16.28 10.13 16.31
N LEU A 12 -15.04 9.63 16.38
CA LEU A 12 -14.18 9.38 15.23
C LEU A 12 -14.19 7.90 14.77
N GLU A 13 -15.04 7.06 15.36
CA GLU A 13 -15.19 5.64 15.00
C GLU A 13 -13.85 4.87 15.07
N PHE A 14 -13.01 5.21 16.05
CA PHE A 14 -11.68 4.60 16.19
C PHE A 14 -11.78 3.09 16.47
N ASP A 15 -12.79 2.66 17.20
CA ASP A 15 -13.04 1.24 17.51
C ASP A 15 -13.17 0.38 16.23
N SER A 16 -13.78 0.90 15.17
CA SER A 16 -13.87 0.17 13.88
C SER A 16 -12.51 -0.02 13.21
N VAL A 17 -11.56 0.91 13.43
CA VAL A 17 -10.16 0.72 13.01
C VAL A 17 -9.52 -0.39 13.84
N LEU A 18 -9.72 -0.38 15.15
CA LEU A 18 -9.15 -1.38 16.06
C LEU A 18 -9.70 -2.79 15.79
N GLU A 19 -11.00 -2.93 15.52
CA GLU A 19 -11.63 -4.18 15.08
C GLU A 19 -10.95 -4.73 13.83
N THR A 20 -10.74 -3.87 12.82
CA THR A 20 -10.07 -4.29 11.57
C THR A 20 -8.61 -4.69 11.81
N VAL A 21 -7.91 -4.04 12.74
CA VAL A 21 -6.54 -4.40 13.13
C VAL A 21 -6.53 -5.73 13.89
N SER A 22 -7.46 -5.93 14.82
CA SER A 22 -7.62 -7.17 15.59
C SER A 22 -7.86 -8.37 14.68
N GLU A 23 -8.70 -8.25 13.65
CA GLU A 23 -8.92 -9.29 12.64
C GLU A 23 -7.64 -9.71 11.88
N LEU A 24 -6.61 -8.86 11.84
CA LEU A 24 -5.34 -9.12 11.14
C LEU A 24 -4.27 -9.76 12.04
N CYS A 25 -4.51 -9.83 13.36
CA CYS A 25 -3.68 -10.56 14.32
C CYS A 25 -3.81 -12.07 14.11
N VAL A 26 -2.72 -12.80 14.32
CA VAL A 26 -2.71 -14.27 14.18
C VAL A 26 -2.90 -15.00 15.50
N THR A 27 -2.72 -14.31 16.63
CA THR A 27 -2.84 -14.86 17.99
C THR A 27 -4.04 -14.27 18.73
N GLU A 28 -4.64 -15.04 19.65
CA GLU A 28 -5.75 -14.54 20.49
C GLU A 28 -5.32 -13.42 21.43
N SER A 29 -4.11 -13.50 22.01
CA SER A 29 -3.54 -12.42 22.82
C SER A 29 -3.34 -11.15 21.99
N GLY A 30 -2.86 -11.28 20.74
CA GLY A 30 -2.71 -10.17 19.82
C GLY A 30 -4.05 -9.53 19.42
N LYS A 31 -5.10 -10.32 19.23
CA LYS A 31 -6.46 -9.82 18.96
C LYS A 31 -6.98 -8.94 20.10
N GLN A 32 -6.84 -9.40 21.34
CA GLN A 32 -7.25 -8.66 22.53
C GLN A 32 -6.42 -7.38 22.68
N ALA A 33 -5.09 -7.49 22.60
CA ALA A 33 -4.19 -6.34 22.69
C ALA A 33 -4.42 -5.29 21.60
N ALA A 34 -4.84 -5.71 20.40
CA ALA A 34 -5.18 -4.78 19.31
C ALA A 34 -6.44 -3.93 19.61
N LEU A 35 -7.43 -4.48 20.31
CA LEU A 35 -8.64 -3.74 20.72
C LEU A 35 -8.36 -2.75 21.86
N GLU A 36 -7.27 -2.95 22.61
CA GLU A 36 -6.86 -2.09 23.71
C GLU A 36 -5.87 -0.98 23.28
N ILE A 37 -5.57 -0.89 21.98
CA ILE A 37 -4.69 0.17 21.45
C ILE A 37 -5.28 1.53 21.80
N THR A 38 -4.47 2.36 22.46
CA THR A 38 -4.80 3.74 22.78
C THR A 38 -3.68 4.69 22.34
N PRO A 39 -3.99 5.99 22.15
CA PRO A 39 -2.98 6.97 21.84
C PRO A 39 -1.89 7.05 22.92
N PHE A 40 -0.63 7.05 22.50
CA PHE A 40 0.52 7.13 23.39
C PHE A 40 0.58 8.49 24.12
N ARG A 41 1.14 8.46 25.34
CA ARG A 41 1.23 9.66 26.20
C ARG A 41 2.43 10.54 25.87
N SER A 42 3.46 9.95 25.25
CA SER A 42 4.72 10.58 24.89
C SER A 42 4.93 10.58 23.38
N ALA A 43 5.41 11.71 22.84
CA ALA A 43 5.81 11.81 21.44
C ALA A 43 6.91 10.82 21.07
N GLN A 44 7.81 10.49 22.00
CA GLN A 44 8.89 9.53 21.76
C GLN A 44 8.34 8.12 21.56
N GLU A 45 7.41 7.68 22.41
CA GLU A 45 6.72 6.39 22.28
C GLU A 45 5.92 6.32 20.97
N THR A 46 5.18 7.38 20.63
CA THR A 46 4.47 7.47 19.35
C THR A 46 5.40 7.27 18.16
N ILE A 47 6.50 8.03 18.10
CA ILE A 47 7.45 7.98 16.98
C ILE A 47 8.13 6.61 16.91
N LYS A 48 8.51 6.03 18.06
CA LYS A 48 9.09 4.68 18.13
C LYS A 48 8.10 3.64 17.56
N SER A 49 6.85 3.63 18.03
CA SER A 49 5.82 2.69 17.54
C SER A 49 5.48 2.85 16.07
N LEU A 50 5.43 4.09 15.56
CA LEU A 50 5.20 4.35 14.13
C LEU A 50 6.36 3.85 13.27
N LYS A 51 7.60 4.04 13.72
CA LYS A 51 8.79 3.55 13.00
C LYS A 51 8.86 2.02 13.00
N GLN A 52 8.56 1.38 14.12
CA GLN A 52 8.45 -0.08 14.22
C GLN A 52 7.40 -0.64 13.23
N THR A 53 6.24 0.03 13.16
CA THR A 53 5.20 -0.33 12.18
C THR A 53 5.67 -0.12 10.74
N SER A 54 6.35 1.00 10.47
CA SER A 54 6.91 1.31 9.13
C SER A 54 7.97 0.29 8.70
N GLU A 55 8.87 -0.11 9.59
CA GLU A 55 9.87 -1.16 9.36
C GLU A 55 9.20 -2.49 9.01
N TYR A 56 8.16 -2.87 9.76
CA TYR A 56 7.40 -4.08 9.49
C TYR A 56 6.71 -4.01 8.12
N VAL A 57 6.13 -2.86 7.74
CA VAL A 57 5.58 -2.66 6.37
C VAL A 57 6.65 -2.85 5.30
N SER A 58 7.85 -2.28 5.50
CA SER A 58 8.97 -2.44 4.57
C SER A 58 9.38 -3.90 4.40
N SER A 59 9.23 -4.74 5.45
CA SER A 59 9.50 -6.18 5.37
C SER A 59 8.64 -6.91 4.34
N PHE A 60 7.44 -6.42 3.99
CA PHE A 60 6.59 -7.04 2.96
C PHE A 60 7.12 -6.82 1.53
N THR A 61 7.97 -5.83 1.34
CA THR A 61 8.47 -5.42 0.01
C THR A 61 9.92 -5.84 -0.24
N ASN A 62 10.70 -6.09 0.82
CA ASN A 62 12.09 -6.53 0.70
C ASN A 62 12.19 -8.07 0.78
N ASN A 63 13.35 -8.64 0.45
CA ASN A 63 13.58 -10.09 0.49
C ASN A 63 13.75 -10.67 1.92
N ASN A 64 13.66 -9.83 2.95
CA ASN A 64 13.93 -10.17 4.34
C ASN A 64 12.63 -10.08 5.16
N ILE A 65 11.61 -10.86 4.76
CA ILE A 65 10.30 -10.87 5.44
C ILE A 65 10.47 -11.34 6.88
N ILE A 66 9.87 -10.62 7.84
CA ILE A 66 9.86 -11.01 9.25
C ILE A 66 9.18 -12.39 9.40
N PRO A 67 9.81 -13.37 10.09
CA PRO A 67 9.27 -14.72 10.26
C PRO A 67 7.89 -14.76 10.93
N ASN A 68 7.24 -15.93 10.85
CA ASN A 68 6.00 -16.18 11.56
C ASN A 68 6.18 -16.06 13.08
N HIS A 69 5.20 -15.45 13.73
CA HIS A 69 5.16 -15.17 15.17
C HIS A 69 3.94 -15.79 15.87
N TYR A 70 3.23 -16.71 15.21
CA TYR A 70 2.12 -17.44 15.82
C TYR A 70 2.58 -18.25 17.05
N PHE A 71 1.78 -18.20 18.11
CA PHE A 71 1.92 -19.05 19.29
C PHE A 71 0.56 -19.27 19.96
N ASP A 72 0.44 -20.36 20.71
CA ASP A 72 -0.72 -20.61 21.59
C ASP A 72 -0.48 -19.95 22.95
N SER A 73 -1.47 -19.23 23.47
CA SER A 73 -1.38 -18.63 24.82
C SER A 73 -1.07 -19.69 25.87
N ILE A 74 -0.09 -19.38 26.73
CA ILE A 74 0.36 -20.26 27.82
C ILE A 74 -0.13 -19.77 29.19
N SER A 75 -1.19 -18.95 29.22
CA SER A 75 -1.72 -18.37 30.47
C SER A 75 -2.11 -19.42 31.52
N TYR A 76 -2.61 -20.57 31.06
CA TYR A 76 -2.90 -21.73 31.92
C TYR A 76 -1.60 -22.30 32.51
N GLU A 77 -0.62 -22.59 31.65
CA GLU A 77 0.66 -23.16 32.03
C GLU A 77 1.44 -22.26 32.99
N LEU A 78 1.46 -20.95 32.76
CA LEU A 78 2.10 -19.95 33.63
C LEU A 78 1.48 -19.91 35.04
N LYS A 79 0.16 -20.15 35.14
CA LYS A 79 -0.53 -20.27 36.44
C LYS A 79 -0.10 -21.54 37.15
N PHE A 80 -0.04 -22.67 36.45
CA PHE A 80 0.38 -23.96 37.03
C PHE A 80 1.84 -23.96 37.46
N LEU A 81 2.73 -23.32 36.70
CA LEU A 81 4.13 -23.11 37.11
C LEU A 81 4.26 -22.26 38.39
N GLY A 82 3.22 -21.54 38.80
CA GLY A 82 3.19 -20.83 40.08
C GLY A 82 2.73 -21.67 41.28
N ILE A 83 2.18 -22.87 41.05
CA ILE A 83 1.65 -23.75 42.11
C ILE A 83 2.69 -24.81 42.46
N GLU A 84 3.11 -24.89 43.72
CA GLU A 84 4.05 -25.94 44.17
C GLU A 84 3.45 -27.35 43.97
N ASP A 85 4.31 -28.33 43.68
CA ASP A 85 3.95 -29.73 43.40
C ASP A 85 2.99 -30.01 42.23
N SER A 86 2.66 -28.98 41.44
CA SER A 86 1.96 -29.14 40.17
C SER A 86 2.85 -29.79 39.10
N PHE A 87 2.23 -30.35 38.06
CA PHE A 87 2.92 -30.76 36.84
C PHE A 87 2.10 -30.37 35.60
N LEU A 88 2.82 -30.16 34.50
CA LEU A 88 2.23 -29.89 33.20
C LEU A 88 2.07 -31.18 32.39
N GLU A 89 1.04 -31.20 31.55
CA GLU A 89 0.83 -32.28 30.58
C GLU A 89 1.71 -32.09 29.33
N VAL A 90 1.83 -33.15 28.52
CA VAL A 90 2.61 -33.14 27.28
C VAL A 90 2.19 -32.02 26.32
N SER A 91 0.88 -31.76 26.22
CA SER A 91 0.32 -30.69 25.38
C SER A 91 0.80 -29.29 25.80
N SER A 92 0.92 -29.04 27.10
CA SER A 92 1.43 -27.79 27.66
C SER A 92 2.91 -27.57 27.31
N PHE A 93 3.74 -28.60 27.37
CA PHE A 93 5.14 -28.50 26.96
C PHE A 93 5.30 -28.22 25.46
N LYS A 94 4.42 -28.75 24.60
CA LYS A 94 4.40 -28.40 23.17
C LYS A 94 4.18 -26.90 22.95
N LYS A 95 3.25 -26.29 23.69
CA LYS A 95 3.01 -24.84 23.61
C LYS A 95 4.21 -24.03 24.09
N ILE A 96 4.80 -24.41 25.23
CA ILE A 96 6.00 -23.75 25.78
C ILE A 96 7.17 -23.86 24.80
N PHE A 97 7.36 -25.03 24.19
CA PHE A 97 8.36 -25.24 23.16
C PHE A 97 8.13 -24.31 21.96
N SER A 98 6.91 -24.30 21.39
CA SER A 98 6.58 -23.44 20.26
C SER A 98 6.79 -21.96 20.58
N LEU A 99 6.32 -21.48 21.73
CA LEU A 99 6.51 -20.09 22.17
C LEU A 99 7.99 -19.72 22.22
N THR A 100 8.80 -20.57 22.85
CA THR A 100 10.23 -20.36 23.05
C THR A 100 10.98 -20.38 21.72
N ASP A 101 10.70 -21.37 20.87
CA ASP A 101 11.35 -21.53 19.56
C ASP A 101 11.02 -20.35 18.64
N THR A 102 9.74 -20.00 18.53
CA THR A 102 9.29 -18.84 17.74
C THR A 102 9.94 -17.55 18.23
N THR A 103 10.01 -17.34 19.55
CA THR A 103 10.67 -16.16 20.13
C THR A 103 12.15 -16.12 19.77
N ILE A 104 12.89 -17.20 20.01
CA ILE A 104 14.33 -17.27 19.71
C ILE A 104 14.60 -17.05 18.21
N ASN A 105 13.78 -17.65 17.33
CA ASN A 105 13.89 -17.46 15.89
C ASN A 105 13.72 -15.99 15.48
N LEU A 106 12.75 -15.27 16.06
CA LEU A 106 12.56 -13.84 15.82
C LEU A 106 13.70 -13.00 16.38
N LEU A 107 14.20 -13.30 17.59
CA LEU A 107 15.32 -12.58 18.19
C LEU A 107 16.59 -12.71 17.34
N ILE A 108 16.88 -13.93 16.85
CA ILE A 108 18.02 -14.18 15.95
C ILE A 108 17.83 -13.44 14.62
N PHE A 109 16.61 -13.44 14.08
CA PHE A 109 16.30 -12.75 12.83
C PHE A 109 16.49 -11.24 12.96
N LEU A 110 15.88 -10.60 13.96
CA LEU A 110 15.98 -9.15 14.18
C LEU A 110 17.42 -8.71 14.46
N LYS A 111 18.19 -9.53 15.18
CA LYS A 111 19.63 -9.29 15.36
C LYS A 111 20.42 -9.38 14.04
N LYS A 112 20.11 -10.36 13.18
CA LYS A 112 20.77 -10.52 11.88
C LYS A 112 20.48 -9.34 10.94
N PHE A 113 19.30 -8.74 11.06
CA PHE A 113 18.81 -7.65 10.20
C PHE A 113 18.69 -6.32 10.96
N GLU A 114 19.53 -6.07 11.97
CA GLU A 114 19.48 -4.87 12.81
C GLU A 114 19.63 -3.57 11.99
N GLU A 115 20.37 -3.60 10.88
CA GLU A 115 20.50 -2.45 9.96
C GLU A 115 19.20 -2.13 9.21
N TYR A 116 18.36 -3.14 8.95
CA TYR A 116 17.08 -2.98 8.24
C TYR A 116 15.93 -2.68 9.20
N TYR A 117 15.99 -3.21 10.42
CA TYR A 117 14.94 -3.14 11.44
C TYR A 117 15.45 -2.58 12.78
N PRO A 118 16.11 -1.42 12.82
CA PRO A 118 16.72 -0.89 14.04
C PRO A 118 15.74 -0.61 15.18
N PHE A 119 14.53 -0.11 14.90
CA PHE A 119 13.55 0.23 15.94
C PHE A 119 12.84 -1.01 16.50
N LEU A 120 12.62 -2.05 15.68
CA LEU A 120 12.19 -3.37 16.15
C LEU A 120 13.31 -4.07 16.92
N TYR A 121 14.56 -3.90 16.50
CA TYR A 121 15.72 -4.48 17.18
C TYR A 121 15.96 -3.85 18.57
N GLU A 122 15.78 -2.53 18.70
CA GLU A 122 15.86 -1.83 19.99
C GLU A 122 14.92 -2.44 21.04
N GLU A 123 13.72 -2.87 20.63
CA GLU A 123 12.74 -3.51 21.52
C GLU A 123 13.19 -4.88 22.05
N ILE A 124 14.10 -5.56 21.34
CA ILE A 124 14.54 -6.90 21.74
C ILE A 124 15.81 -6.92 22.58
N GLN A 125 16.47 -5.77 22.78
CA GLN A 125 17.72 -5.71 23.54
C GLN A 125 17.54 -6.16 25.01
N GLU A 126 16.33 -5.99 25.53
CA GLU A 126 15.98 -6.38 26.91
C GLU A 126 15.52 -7.84 27.01
N VAL A 127 15.22 -8.51 25.90
CA VAL A 127 14.68 -9.89 25.89
C VAL A 127 15.80 -10.91 25.95
N ILE A 128 15.81 -11.71 27.03
CA ILE A 128 16.84 -12.73 27.28
C ILE A 128 16.65 -13.92 26.33
N VAL A 129 17.73 -14.44 25.74
CA VAL A 129 17.70 -15.67 24.92
C VAL A 129 18.01 -16.88 25.81
N GLU A 130 17.01 -17.70 26.13
CA GLU A 130 17.14 -18.86 27.00
C GLU A 130 16.92 -20.18 26.24
N LYS A 131 18.03 -20.84 25.87
CA LYS A 131 17.99 -22.11 25.09
C LYS A 131 17.79 -23.35 25.97
N THR A 132 17.92 -23.23 27.29
CA THR A 132 17.82 -24.37 28.22
C THR A 132 16.40 -24.94 28.24
N ILE A 133 15.38 -24.10 28.05
CA ILE A 133 13.98 -24.52 27.96
C ILE A 133 13.79 -25.51 26.79
N LEU A 134 14.22 -25.14 25.58
CA LEU A 134 14.12 -26.01 24.39
C LEU A 134 14.83 -27.34 24.60
N LYS A 135 16.10 -27.29 25.04
CA LYS A 135 16.90 -28.50 25.28
C LYS A 135 16.27 -29.42 26.31
N SER A 136 15.71 -28.86 27.38
CA SER A 136 15.06 -29.64 28.44
C SER A 136 13.82 -30.37 27.91
N ILE A 137 13.01 -29.69 27.08
CA ILE A 137 11.84 -30.29 26.44
C ILE A 137 12.26 -31.34 25.41
N GLU A 138 13.23 -31.05 24.55
CA GLU A 138 13.75 -31.98 23.53
C GLU A 138 14.38 -33.24 24.13
N ASN A 139 14.92 -33.17 25.35
CA ASN A 139 15.45 -34.36 26.02
C ASN A 139 14.34 -35.36 26.41
N VAL A 140 13.12 -34.88 26.62
CA VAL A 140 11.97 -35.68 27.07
C VAL A 140 11.01 -36.00 25.93
N LEU A 141 10.74 -35.03 25.07
CA LEU A 141 9.77 -35.12 23.97
C LEU A 141 10.46 -35.25 22.61
N ASP A 142 9.86 -36.03 21.73
CA ASP A 142 10.28 -36.14 20.34
C ASP A 142 9.66 -35.04 19.44
N LYS A 143 9.93 -35.11 18.14
CA LYS A 143 9.43 -34.15 17.14
C LYS A 143 7.91 -34.22 16.91
N TYR A 144 7.26 -35.32 17.30
CA TYR A 144 5.80 -35.47 17.29
C TYR A 144 5.19 -35.05 18.65
N GLY A 145 6.07 -34.72 19.60
CA GLY A 145 5.84 -34.45 21.01
C GLY A 145 5.14 -35.61 21.71
N GLU A 146 5.63 -36.81 21.45
CA GLU A 146 5.47 -37.98 22.30
C GLU A 146 6.67 -38.09 23.25
N ILE A 147 6.48 -38.72 24.41
CA ILE A 147 7.57 -38.94 25.35
C ILE A 147 8.52 -39.99 24.77
N LYS A 148 9.80 -39.63 24.65
CA LYS A 148 10.85 -40.50 24.14
C LYS A 148 11.03 -41.73 25.03
N ASP A 149 11.29 -42.88 24.42
CA ASP A 149 11.61 -44.12 25.17
C ASP A 149 12.79 -43.94 26.11
N ASN A 150 13.77 -43.11 25.72
CA ASN A 150 14.98 -42.83 26.49
C ASN A 150 14.88 -41.58 27.38
N ALA A 151 13.67 -41.05 27.62
CA ALA A 151 13.46 -39.94 28.55
C ALA A 151 13.92 -40.27 29.98
N SER A 152 13.87 -41.56 30.36
CA SER A 152 14.54 -42.10 31.53
C SER A 152 15.01 -43.54 31.27
N ILE A 153 15.99 -44.01 32.07
CA ILE A 153 16.45 -45.40 32.02
C ILE A 153 15.33 -46.36 32.43
N ASP A 154 14.53 -45.95 33.43
CA ASP A 154 13.42 -46.76 33.95
C ASP A 154 12.30 -46.90 32.91
N LEU A 155 11.90 -45.81 32.25
CA LEU A 155 10.90 -45.83 31.18
C LEU A 155 11.32 -46.74 30.02
N LEU A 156 12.60 -46.65 29.61
CA LEU A 156 13.15 -47.51 28.57
C LEU A 156 13.04 -49.00 28.94
N ASN A 157 13.36 -49.35 30.19
CA ASN A 157 13.27 -50.71 30.68
C ASN A 157 11.82 -51.19 30.79
N ILE A 158 10.91 -50.36 31.30
CA ILE A 158 9.48 -50.65 31.38
C ILE A 158 8.91 -50.91 29.98
N ARG A 159 9.15 -50.03 29.00
CA ARG A 159 8.68 -50.20 27.62
C ARG A 159 9.25 -51.45 26.94
N LYS A 160 10.52 -51.77 27.17
CA LYS A 160 11.11 -53.04 26.72
C LYS A 160 10.40 -54.24 27.33
N ASN A 161 10.14 -54.23 28.64
CA ASN A 161 9.43 -55.29 29.34
C ASN A 161 7.99 -55.44 28.83
N ILE A 162 7.28 -54.32 28.59
CA ILE A 162 5.94 -54.31 27.97
C ILE A 162 5.97 -55.06 26.63
N ASN A 163 6.94 -54.75 25.76
CA ASN A 163 7.06 -55.41 24.46
C ASN A 163 7.40 -56.89 24.59
N ILE A 164 8.27 -57.27 25.54
CA ILE A 164 8.58 -58.68 25.83
C ILE A 164 7.33 -59.44 26.30
N VAL A 165 6.57 -58.86 27.24
CA VAL A 165 5.36 -59.47 27.80
C VAL A 165 4.27 -59.57 26.74
N ARG A 166 4.07 -58.55 25.90
CA ARG A 166 3.18 -58.59 24.72
C ARG A 166 3.56 -59.74 23.78
N GLY A 167 4.85 -59.96 23.54
CA GLY A 167 5.35 -61.11 22.79
C GLY A 167 4.96 -62.46 23.43
N LYS A 168 5.13 -62.60 24.75
CA LYS A 168 4.73 -63.80 25.51
C LYS A 168 3.21 -64.04 25.50
N ILE A 169 2.39 -62.98 25.58
CA ILE A 169 0.93 -63.07 25.43
C ILE A 169 0.58 -63.61 24.05
N ASN A 170 1.17 -63.07 22.98
CA ASN A 170 0.90 -63.54 21.62
C ASN A 170 1.32 -65.00 21.41
N GLN A 171 2.46 -65.41 21.97
CA GLN A 171 2.93 -66.80 21.89
C GLN A 171 2.01 -67.76 22.64
N SER A 172 1.67 -67.45 23.90
CA SER A 172 0.77 -68.27 24.73
C SER A 172 -0.66 -68.32 24.17
N PHE A 173 -1.15 -67.21 23.63
CA PHE A 173 -2.43 -67.15 22.93
C PHE A 173 -2.41 -68.04 21.69
N GLY A 174 -1.35 -67.98 20.86
CA GLY A 174 -1.20 -68.81 19.67
C GLY A 174 -1.19 -70.32 19.97
N GLN A 175 -0.54 -70.71 21.08
CA GLN A 175 -0.56 -72.09 21.56
C GLN A 175 -1.97 -72.52 22.00
N ALA A 176 -2.66 -71.70 22.80
CA ALA A 176 -4.03 -71.98 23.24
C ALA A 176 -4.99 -72.05 22.05
N LEU A 177 -4.88 -71.11 21.11
CA LEU A 177 -5.66 -71.09 19.87
C LEU A 177 -5.49 -72.39 19.09
N THR A 178 -4.25 -72.82 18.87
CA THR A 178 -3.95 -74.07 18.13
C THR A 178 -4.52 -75.28 18.86
N GLN A 179 -4.29 -75.38 20.17
CA GLN A 179 -4.78 -76.48 21.01
C GLN A 179 -6.30 -76.61 20.97
N TYR A 180 -7.03 -75.51 21.18
CA TYR A 180 -8.49 -75.52 21.25
C TYR A 180 -9.15 -75.61 19.87
N ASN A 181 -8.50 -75.10 18.82
CA ASN A 181 -8.93 -75.30 17.43
C ASN A 181 -8.81 -76.78 17.02
N SER A 182 -7.68 -77.43 17.31
CA SER A 182 -7.49 -78.87 17.04
C SER A 182 -8.45 -79.75 17.83
N SER A 183 -8.95 -79.28 18.97
CA SER A 183 -9.94 -79.99 19.79
C SER A 183 -11.39 -79.77 19.32
N GLY A 184 -11.62 -78.93 18.31
CA GLY A 184 -12.95 -78.61 17.78
C GLY A 184 -13.83 -77.77 18.72
N TYR A 185 -13.24 -77.04 19.66
CA TYR A 185 -14.00 -76.26 20.66
C TYR A 185 -14.30 -74.83 20.22
N LEU A 186 -13.62 -74.35 19.18
CA LEU A 186 -13.75 -72.99 18.67
C LEU A 186 -14.79 -72.92 17.55
N ASP A 187 -15.41 -71.75 17.43
CA ASP A 187 -16.25 -71.38 16.30
C ASP A 187 -15.41 -71.10 15.04
N ASP A 188 -16.03 -70.99 13.86
CA ASP A 188 -15.35 -70.70 12.59
C ASP A 188 -14.53 -69.39 12.62
N ILE A 189 -14.96 -68.41 13.43
CA ILE A 189 -14.24 -67.15 13.62
C ILE A 189 -12.92 -67.36 14.39
N ARG A 190 -12.87 -68.38 15.27
CA ARG A 190 -11.73 -68.83 16.10
C ARG A 190 -11.22 -67.83 17.14
N GLU A 191 -10.91 -66.60 16.72
CA GLU A 191 -10.44 -65.52 17.58
C GLU A 191 -11.13 -64.19 17.25
N THR A 192 -11.24 -63.33 18.25
CA THR A 192 -11.69 -61.96 18.06
C THR A 192 -11.07 -61.05 19.11
N VAL A 193 -11.43 -59.77 19.12
CA VAL A 193 -10.99 -58.79 20.11
C VAL A 193 -12.21 -58.25 20.86
N VAL A 194 -12.19 -58.36 22.19
CA VAL A 194 -13.22 -57.83 23.10
C VAL A 194 -12.54 -56.96 24.13
N GLU A 195 -13.01 -55.72 24.30
CA GLU A 195 -12.41 -54.74 25.23
C GLU A 195 -10.90 -54.55 25.02
N ASN A 196 -10.46 -54.48 23.76
CA ASN A 196 -9.06 -54.39 23.36
C ASN A 196 -8.17 -55.58 23.78
N ARG A 197 -8.79 -56.72 24.15
CA ARG A 197 -8.10 -57.97 24.47
C ARG A 197 -8.40 -59.03 23.43
N ARG A 198 -7.38 -59.80 23.04
CA ARG A 198 -7.52 -60.93 22.12
C ARG A 198 -8.13 -62.12 22.87
N VAL A 199 -9.23 -62.66 22.34
CA VAL A 199 -10.03 -63.72 22.97
C VAL A 199 -10.32 -64.85 22.00
N LEU A 200 -10.53 -66.05 22.54
CA LEU A 200 -11.00 -67.19 21.77
C LEU A 200 -12.52 -67.12 21.62
N ALA A 201 -12.99 -67.35 20.39
CA ALA A 201 -14.40 -67.50 20.08
C ALA A 201 -14.81 -68.97 20.27
N VAL A 202 -15.39 -69.29 21.43
CA VAL A 202 -15.71 -70.66 21.85
C VAL A 202 -17.19 -70.94 21.62
N VAL A 203 -17.53 -72.07 21.01
CA VAL A 203 -18.94 -72.49 20.87
C VAL A 203 -19.55 -72.66 22.27
N ALA A 204 -20.74 -72.11 22.52
CA ALA A 204 -21.33 -72.03 23.87
C ALA A 204 -21.41 -73.39 24.59
N MET A 205 -21.65 -74.48 23.86
CA MET A 205 -21.67 -75.85 24.40
C MET A 205 -20.33 -76.30 25.00
N HIS A 206 -19.22 -75.73 24.52
CA HIS A 206 -17.85 -76.05 24.96
C HIS A 206 -17.26 -75.02 25.93
N ARG A 207 -18.05 -74.05 26.41
CA ARG A 207 -17.60 -73.00 27.35
C ARG A 207 -16.82 -73.53 28.56
N ARG A 208 -17.24 -74.65 29.14
CA ARG A 208 -16.58 -75.25 30.33
C ARG A 208 -15.31 -76.05 30.00
N LYS A 209 -15.04 -76.31 28.72
CA LYS A 209 -13.87 -77.08 28.25
C LYS A 209 -12.65 -76.21 27.97
N VAL A 210 -12.87 -74.92 27.68
CA VAL A 210 -11.81 -73.93 27.53
C VAL A 210 -11.58 -73.26 28.89
N LYS A 211 -10.36 -73.37 29.43
CA LYS A 211 -10.00 -72.74 30.70
C LYS A 211 -9.64 -71.28 30.46
N GLY A 212 -10.30 -70.36 31.15
CA GLY A 212 -10.08 -68.94 30.98
C GLY A 212 -11.18 -68.09 31.59
N ASN A 213 -11.03 -66.78 31.49
CA ASN A 213 -12.01 -65.81 31.96
C ASN A 213 -12.99 -65.45 30.83
N VAL A 214 -14.28 -65.39 31.14
CA VAL A 214 -15.32 -65.06 30.15
C VAL A 214 -15.47 -63.55 30.10
N LEU A 215 -15.17 -62.94 28.95
CA LEU A 215 -15.26 -61.48 28.75
C LEU A 215 -16.58 -61.05 28.10
N GLY A 216 -17.34 -61.98 27.50
CA GLY A 216 -18.63 -61.68 26.92
C GLY A 216 -19.23 -62.84 26.13
N GLN A 217 -20.35 -62.58 25.46
CA GLN A 217 -21.04 -63.54 24.58
C GLN A 217 -21.55 -62.84 23.32
N SER A 218 -21.75 -63.59 22.24
CA SER A 218 -22.37 -63.06 21.01
C SER A 218 -23.84 -62.68 21.23
N LYS A 219 -24.40 -61.84 20.34
CA LYS A 219 -25.82 -61.40 20.41
C LYS A 219 -26.82 -62.57 20.43
N THR A 220 -26.47 -63.67 19.75
CA THR A 220 -27.28 -64.90 19.68
C THR A 220 -27.01 -65.87 20.84
N GLY A 221 -26.01 -65.59 21.69
CA GLY A 221 -25.56 -66.46 22.78
C GLY A 221 -24.86 -67.76 22.32
N SER A 222 -24.66 -67.95 21.00
CA SER A 222 -24.06 -69.16 20.44
C SER A 222 -22.54 -69.24 20.63
N ILE A 223 -21.88 -68.09 20.84
CA ILE A 223 -20.42 -67.98 21.01
C ILE A 223 -20.13 -67.26 22.32
N VAL A 224 -19.17 -67.79 23.07
CA VAL A 224 -18.66 -67.21 24.32
C VAL A 224 -17.22 -66.77 24.09
N TYR A 225 -16.92 -65.52 24.43
CA TYR A 225 -15.59 -64.95 24.28
C TYR A 225 -14.76 -65.18 25.54
N ILE A 226 -13.69 -65.96 25.41
CA ILE A 226 -12.88 -66.40 26.55
C ILE A 226 -11.42 -65.94 26.39
N GLU A 227 -10.90 -65.23 27.38
CA GLU A 227 -9.47 -64.97 27.54
C GLU A 227 -8.81 -66.23 28.13
N PRO A 228 -7.92 -66.92 27.40
CA PRO A 228 -7.34 -68.19 27.86
C PRO A 228 -6.55 -68.04 29.16
N GLU A 229 -6.64 -69.03 30.05
CA GLU A 229 -5.89 -69.04 31.32
C GLU A 229 -4.37 -68.90 31.08
N ALA A 230 -3.87 -69.45 29.96
CA ALA A 230 -2.47 -69.38 29.55
C ALA A 230 -1.97 -67.93 29.33
N THR A 231 -2.85 -66.99 28.95
CA THR A 231 -2.46 -65.58 28.76
C THR A 231 -2.64 -64.74 30.02
N MET A 232 -3.53 -65.15 30.94
CA MET A 232 -3.93 -64.34 32.10
C MET A 232 -2.77 -63.86 32.99
N ARG A 233 -1.76 -64.72 33.21
CA ARG A 233 -0.56 -64.35 33.99
C ARG A 233 0.18 -63.17 33.35
N PHE A 234 0.44 -63.27 32.05
CA PHE A 234 1.14 -62.24 31.29
C PHE A 234 0.26 -61.00 31.08
N SER A 235 -1.07 -61.17 30.94
CA SER A 235 -2.01 -60.04 30.92
C SER A 235 -1.96 -59.23 32.21
N ARG A 236 -1.88 -59.87 33.39
CA ARG A 236 -1.73 -59.16 34.67
C ARG A 236 -0.38 -58.43 34.76
N GLU A 237 0.69 -59.10 34.35
CA GLU A 237 2.03 -58.50 34.30
C GLU A 237 2.07 -57.28 33.37
N LEU A 238 1.43 -57.36 32.20
CA LEU A 238 1.30 -56.22 31.28
C LEU A 238 0.54 -55.05 31.91
N ASN A 239 -0.60 -55.30 32.58
CA ASN A 239 -1.35 -54.24 33.24
C ASN A 239 -0.53 -53.55 34.35
N ASN A 240 0.29 -54.30 35.09
CA ASN A 240 1.19 -53.72 36.10
C ASN A 240 2.27 -52.85 35.44
N LEU A 241 2.90 -53.34 34.37
CA LEU A 241 3.90 -52.56 33.63
C LEU A 241 3.30 -51.30 32.99
N GLU A 242 2.06 -51.35 32.48
CA GLU A 242 1.34 -50.19 31.93
C GLU A 242 0.91 -49.21 33.05
N TYR A 243 0.76 -49.67 34.29
CA TYR A 243 0.59 -48.80 35.44
C TYR A 243 1.92 -48.13 35.84
N GLU A 244 3.00 -48.90 35.95
CA GLU A 244 4.36 -48.41 36.22
C GLU A 244 4.81 -47.39 35.16
N GLU A 245 4.51 -47.64 33.87
CA GLU A 245 4.80 -46.70 32.78
C GLU A 245 4.12 -45.35 33.01
N ARG A 246 2.84 -45.35 33.43
CA ARG A 246 2.10 -44.11 33.69
C ARG A 246 2.68 -43.35 34.88
N GLU A 247 3.04 -44.04 35.96
CA GLU A 247 3.68 -43.40 37.12
C GLU A 247 5.04 -42.79 36.74
N GLU A 248 5.83 -43.52 35.97
CA GLU A 248 7.14 -43.07 35.50
C GLU A 248 7.01 -41.85 34.57
N ILE A 249 6.03 -41.85 33.65
CA ILE A 249 5.70 -40.70 32.82
C ILE A 249 5.36 -39.48 33.68
N VAL A 250 4.48 -39.63 34.69
CA VAL A 250 4.12 -38.54 35.60
C VAL A 250 5.35 -38.02 36.35
N ARG A 251 6.25 -38.91 36.79
CA ARG A 251 7.51 -38.52 37.45
C ARG A 251 8.40 -37.70 36.52
N ILE A 252 8.55 -38.11 35.26
CA ILE A 252 9.33 -37.39 34.25
C ILE A 252 8.72 -36.00 33.99
N LEU A 253 7.40 -35.91 33.83
CA LEU A 253 6.71 -34.63 33.59
C LEU A 253 6.80 -33.69 34.79
N LYS A 254 6.73 -34.22 36.02
CA LYS A 254 7.00 -33.44 37.26
C LYS A 254 8.42 -32.90 37.28
N ALA A 255 9.41 -33.74 36.99
CA ALA A 255 10.81 -33.32 36.92
C ALA A 255 11.01 -32.24 35.85
N LEU A 256 10.45 -32.41 34.65
CA LEU A 256 10.53 -31.41 33.59
C LEU A 256 9.83 -30.11 33.98
N THR A 257 8.66 -30.18 34.61
CA THR A 257 7.94 -29.00 35.11
C THR A 257 8.80 -28.22 36.10
N ASN A 258 9.44 -28.90 37.04
CA ASN A 258 10.33 -28.27 38.02
C ASN A 258 11.60 -27.68 37.39
N THR A 259 12.12 -28.28 36.31
CA THR A 259 13.21 -27.69 35.53
C THR A 259 12.78 -26.41 34.80
N ILE A 260 11.54 -26.34 34.32
CA ILE A 260 11.02 -25.15 33.60
C ILE A 260 10.56 -24.05 34.56
N ARG A 261 10.12 -24.40 35.78
CA ARG A 261 9.54 -23.49 36.78
C ARG A 261 10.35 -22.20 37.02
N PRO A 262 11.69 -22.21 37.14
CA PRO A 262 12.48 -20.98 37.32
C PRO A 262 12.39 -20.01 36.14
N PHE A 263 12.05 -20.48 34.95
CA PHE A 263 11.94 -19.67 33.74
C PHE A 263 10.54 -19.06 33.53
N ARG A 264 9.67 -19.12 34.55
CA ARG A 264 8.30 -18.59 34.45
C ARG A 264 8.27 -17.13 33.99
N ASP A 265 9.13 -16.27 34.53
CA ASP A 265 9.13 -14.85 34.18
C ASP A 265 9.65 -14.62 32.76
N VAL A 266 10.64 -15.41 32.31
CA VAL A 266 11.12 -15.42 30.91
C VAL A 266 9.99 -15.81 29.94
N LEU A 267 9.18 -16.81 30.31
CA LEU A 267 8.02 -17.22 29.50
C LEU A 267 6.93 -16.15 29.43
N ILE A 268 6.74 -15.36 30.49
CA ILE A 268 5.85 -14.19 30.49
C ILE A 268 6.38 -13.13 29.51
N GLU A 269 7.68 -12.82 29.59
CA GLU A 269 8.33 -11.87 28.67
C GLU A 269 8.21 -12.33 27.21
N TYR A 270 8.42 -13.61 26.92
CA TYR A 270 8.25 -14.16 25.56
C TYR A 270 6.82 -14.02 25.06
N GLN A 271 5.82 -14.30 25.91
CA GLN A 271 4.42 -14.11 25.54
C GLN A 271 4.10 -12.64 25.26
N HIS A 272 4.60 -11.71 26.07
CA HIS A 272 4.42 -10.28 25.85
C HIS A 272 5.11 -9.81 24.56
N PHE A 273 6.35 -10.25 24.33
CA PHE A 273 7.12 -9.93 23.13
C PHE A 273 6.40 -10.41 21.85
N LEU A 274 5.97 -11.68 21.80
CA LEU A 274 5.26 -12.19 20.62
C LEU A 274 3.90 -11.50 20.41
N THR A 275 3.20 -11.17 21.50
CA THR A 275 1.93 -10.40 21.42
C THR A 275 2.19 -9.02 20.83
N TYR A 276 3.26 -8.35 21.28
CA TYR A 276 3.67 -7.05 20.77
C TYR A 276 4.06 -7.10 19.28
N ILE A 277 4.81 -8.13 18.86
CA ILE A 277 5.15 -8.36 17.45
C ILE A 277 3.88 -8.62 16.63
N ASP A 278 2.91 -9.39 17.15
CA ASP A 278 1.66 -9.64 16.45
C ASP A 278 0.84 -8.38 16.22
N VAL A 279 0.70 -7.54 17.26
CA VAL A 279 0.04 -6.24 17.14
C VAL A 279 0.76 -5.36 16.12
N THR A 280 2.09 -5.31 16.14
CA THR A 280 2.88 -4.52 15.17
C THR A 280 2.72 -5.05 13.74
N ALA A 281 2.71 -6.37 13.57
CA ALA A 281 2.43 -7.02 12.29
C ALA A 281 1.01 -6.69 11.79
N ALA A 282 0.01 -6.69 12.68
CA ALA A 282 -1.36 -6.35 12.35
C ALA A 282 -1.51 -4.88 11.93
N LYS A 283 -0.86 -3.94 12.65
CA LYS A 283 -0.77 -2.53 12.25
C LYS A 283 -0.16 -2.37 10.85
N ALA A 284 0.90 -3.12 10.56
CA ALA A 284 1.57 -3.10 9.26
C ALA A 284 0.70 -3.70 8.14
N LYS A 285 0.02 -4.83 8.38
CA LYS A 285 -0.95 -5.41 7.44
C LYS A 285 -2.10 -4.44 7.18
N TYR A 286 -2.57 -3.74 8.21
CA TYR A 286 -3.63 -2.73 8.08
C TYR A 286 -3.16 -1.56 7.21
N ALA A 287 -1.94 -1.05 7.46
CA ALA A 287 -1.32 -0.03 6.62
C ALA A 287 -1.27 -0.49 5.16
N ASN A 288 -0.82 -1.71 4.86
CA ASN A 288 -0.81 -2.23 3.50
C ASN A 288 -2.23 -2.32 2.88
N LYS A 289 -3.26 -2.66 3.66
CA LYS A 289 -4.66 -2.75 3.21
C LYS A 289 -5.22 -1.40 2.74
N ILE A 290 -4.84 -0.33 3.44
CA ILE A 290 -5.29 1.06 3.19
C ILE A 290 -4.31 1.89 2.35
N ASN A 291 -3.16 1.34 1.94
CA ASN A 291 -2.03 2.09 1.38
C ASN A 291 -1.52 3.19 2.33
N GLY A 292 -1.40 2.85 3.61
CA GLY A 292 -0.91 3.71 4.67
C GLY A 292 0.61 3.81 4.70
N LEU A 293 1.12 4.99 5.02
CA LEU A 293 2.54 5.28 5.16
C LEU A 293 2.82 6.15 6.39
N LEU A 294 4.10 6.27 6.74
CA LEU A 294 4.57 7.17 7.78
C LEU A 294 4.82 8.57 7.17
N PRO A 295 3.98 9.58 7.45
CA PRO A 295 4.26 10.95 7.02
C PRO A 295 5.45 11.55 7.80
N GLU A 296 5.98 12.67 7.32
CA GLU A 296 7.00 13.42 8.04
C GLU A 296 6.40 14.02 9.32
N ILE A 297 6.94 13.64 10.48
CA ILE A 297 6.52 14.22 11.78
C ILE A 297 7.49 15.33 12.15
N THR A 298 7.01 16.58 12.15
CA THR A 298 7.80 17.78 12.41
C THR A 298 7.54 18.32 13.82
N LYS A 299 8.44 19.19 14.29
CA LYS A 299 8.24 19.99 15.53
C LYS A 299 7.49 21.29 15.26
N GLU A 300 7.50 21.74 14.02
CA GLU A 300 6.72 22.88 13.55
C GLU A 300 5.23 22.53 13.67
N LYS A 301 4.40 23.49 14.10
CA LYS A 301 2.97 23.27 14.30
C LYS A 301 2.22 23.34 12.97
N THR A 302 2.56 22.42 12.08
CA THR A 302 2.02 22.32 10.73
C THR A 302 1.44 20.94 10.51
N LEU A 303 0.18 20.90 10.10
CA LEU A 303 -0.48 19.71 9.61
C LEU A 303 -0.73 19.91 8.12
N TYR A 304 -0.16 19.05 7.30
CA TYR A 304 -0.39 19.03 5.87
C TYR A 304 -0.66 17.60 5.41
N PHE A 305 -1.94 17.27 5.28
CA PHE A 305 -2.37 15.98 4.76
C PHE A 305 -2.71 16.14 3.29
N ARG A 306 -1.85 15.62 2.42
CA ARG A 306 -2.05 15.62 0.98
C ARG A 306 -2.68 14.32 0.53
N GLU A 307 -3.73 14.43 -0.27
CA GLU A 307 -4.46 13.29 -0.84
C GLU A 307 -4.85 12.24 0.23
N ALA A 308 -5.34 12.71 1.37
CA ALA A 308 -5.71 11.89 2.50
C ALA A 308 -7.07 11.19 2.31
N TYR A 309 -7.10 9.91 2.63
CA TYR A 309 -8.32 9.09 2.57
C TYR A 309 -8.88 8.82 3.96
N HIS A 310 -10.20 8.83 4.08
CA HIS A 310 -10.85 8.28 5.27
C HIS A 310 -10.74 6.75 5.24
N PRO A 311 -10.04 6.10 6.18
CA PRO A 311 -9.66 4.68 6.07
C PRO A 311 -10.85 3.73 6.06
N ILE A 312 -11.85 3.95 6.93
CA ILE A 312 -13.07 3.13 7.01
C ILE A 312 -13.87 3.21 5.70
N LEU A 313 -14.13 4.44 5.22
CA LEU A 313 -14.81 4.69 3.96
C LEU A 313 -14.04 4.10 2.77
N TYR A 314 -12.71 4.26 2.75
CA TYR A 314 -11.83 3.73 1.70
C TYR A 314 -11.97 2.21 1.58
N LEU A 315 -11.92 1.48 2.69
CA LEU A 315 -12.10 0.03 2.71
C LEU A 315 -13.52 -0.40 2.31
N SER A 316 -14.55 0.29 2.82
CA SER A 316 -15.96 0.01 2.50
C SER A 316 -16.27 0.24 1.02
N ASN A 317 -15.74 1.30 0.42
CA ASN A 317 -15.91 1.58 -0.99
C ASN A 317 -15.07 0.64 -1.87
N LYS A 318 -13.85 0.28 -1.45
CA LYS A 318 -13.00 -0.69 -2.14
C LYS A 318 -13.69 -2.05 -2.24
N SER A 319 -14.35 -2.53 -1.18
CA SER A 319 -15.14 -3.77 -1.23
C SER A 319 -16.37 -3.67 -2.13
N LYS A 320 -17.02 -2.49 -2.16
CA LYS A 320 -18.18 -2.19 -3.03
C LYS A 320 -17.81 -1.77 -4.46
N ARG A 321 -16.52 -1.75 -4.82
CA ARG A 321 -15.99 -1.25 -6.11
C ARG A 321 -16.45 0.19 -6.44
N LYS A 322 -16.56 1.04 -5.42
CA LYS A 322 -16.87 2.46 -5.54
C LYS A 322 -15.60 3.30 -5.41
N THR A 323 -15.55 4.43 -6.10
CA THR A 323 -14.45 5.39 -5.99
C THR A 323 -14.54 6.15 -4.67
N THR A 324 -13.42 6.25 -3.95
CA THR A 324 -13.27 7.16 -2.79
C THR A 324 -12.41 8.33 -3.23
N TYR A 325 -12.79 9.55 -2.86
CA TYR A 325 -12.08 10.77 -3.24
C TYR A 325 -11.23 11.26 -2.06
N PRO A 326 -9.93 11.51 -2.27
CA PRO A 326 -9.06 12.01 -1.22
C PRO A 326 -9.26 13.50 -0.95
N GLN A 327 -8.88 13.95 0.24
CA GLN A 327 -8.88 15.36 0.65
C GLN A 327 -7.46 15.88 0.85
N THR A 328 -7.20 17.13 0.47
CA THR A 328 -5.95 17.82 0.81
C THR A 328 -6.27 18.95 1.78
N ILE A 329 -5.64 18.94 2.94
CA ILE A 329 -5.94 19.83 4.07
C ILE A 329 -4.62 20.32 4.69
N SER A 330 -4.54 21.62 4.96
CA SER A 330 -3.41 22.27 5.60
C SER A 330 -3.88 23.07 6.81
N LEU A 331 -3.24 22.89 7.96
CA LEU A 331 -3.35 23.77 9.12
C LEU A 331 -1.94 24.23 9.49
N GLU A 332 -1.72 25.53 9.49
CA GLU A 332 -0.42 26.16 9.79
C GLU A 332 -0.65 27.42 10.63
N GLU A 333 0.40 28.09 11.09
CA GLU A 333 0.25 29.24 12.00
C GLU A 333 -0.61 30.37 11.41
N ASP A 334 -0.54 30.56 10.10
CA ASP A 334 -1.33 31.54 9.34
C ASP A 334 -2.70 31.01 8.88
N SER A 335 -3.02 29.74 9.15
CA SER A 335 -4.34 29.13 8.86
C SER A 335 -4.69 28.02 9.85
N ARG A 336 -4.73 28.38 11.14
CA ARG A 336 -4.95 27.42 12.24
C ARG A 336 -6.36 26.85 12.26
N ILE A 337 -7.33 27.64 11.79
CA ILE A 337 -8.76 27.29 11.86
C ILE A 337 -9.34 27.26 10.45
N ILE A 338 -9.94 26.14 10.08
CA ILE A 338 -10.69 26.01 8.82
C ILE A 338 -12.18 25.99 9.10
N VAL A 339 -12.92 26.86 8.42
CA VAL A 339 -14.39 26.93 8.47
C VAL A 339 -14.96 26.34 7.18
N ILE A 340 -15.41 25.08 7.24
CA ILE A 340 -15.99 24.37 6.10
C ILE A 340 -17.48 24.69 5.98
N SER A 341 -17.86 25.19 4.81
CA SER A 341 -19.25 25.51 4.47
C SER A 341 -19.68 24.84 3.16
N GLY A 342 -20.99 24.80 2.92
CA GLY A 342 -21.60 24.15 1.75
C GLY A 342 -22.69 23.14 2.11
N PRO A 343 -23.27 22.44 1.12
CA PRO A 343 -24.41 21.53 1.34
C PRO A 343 -24.04 20.30 2.19
N ASN A 344 -25.01 19.73 2.92
CA ASN A 344 -24.77 18.58 3.83
C ASN A 344 -24.28 17.33 3.10
N ALA A 345 -24.80 17.07 1.90
CA ALA A 345 -24.34 15.98 1.05
C ALA A 345 -22.92 16.18 0.45
N GLY A 346 -22.25 17.31 0.73
CA GLY A 346 -20.94 17.64 0.19
C GLY A 346 -19.76 16.88 0.81
N GLY A 347 -19.95 16.21 1.95
CA GLY A 347 -18.89 15.46 2.64
C GLY A 347 -18.13 16.22 3.73
N LYS A 348 -18.68 17.35 4.24
CA LYS A 348 -18.04 18.20 5.27
C LYS A 348 -17.63 17.40 6.52
N SER A 349 -18.57 16.65 7.09
CA SER A 349 -18.34 15.84 8.30
C SER A 349 -17.31 14.73 8.07
N ILE A 350 -17.27 14.14 6.88
CA ILE A 350 -16.29 13.10 6.52
C ILE A 350 -14.89 13.71 6.44
N THR A 351 -14.73 14.88 5.82
CA THR A 351 -13.45 15.62 5.78
C THR A 351 -12.93 15.90 7.19
N LEU A 352 -13.80 16.37 8.08
CA LEU A 352 -13.48 16.63 9.49
C LEU A 352 -13.09 15.33 10.24
N LYS A 353 -13.88 14.26 10.11
CA LYS A 353 -13.57 12.94 10.69
C LYS A 353 -12.25 12.38 10.16
N THR A 354 -11.94 12.61 8.88
CA THR A 354 -10.70 12.15 8.26
C THR A 354 -9.49 12.71 9.01
N VAL A 355 -9.41 14.03 9.19
CA VAL A 355 -8.26 14.65 9.88
C VAL A 355 -8.12 14.14 11.31
N GLY A 356 -9.23 14.10 12.06
CA GLY A 356 -9.22 13.61 13.44
C GLY A 356 -8.79 12.15 13.57
N LEU A 357 -9.38 11.27 12.75
CA LEU A 357 -9.09 9.85 12.78
C LEU A 357 -7.65 9.56 12.36
N LEU A 358 -7.13 10.21 11.32
CA LEU A 358 -5.74 10.05 10.90
C LEU A 358 -4.77 10.51 11.99
N GLN A 359 -5.09 11.61 12.70
CA GLN A 359 -4.27 12.06 13.81
C GLN A 359 -4.30 11.08 15.00
N LEU A 360 -5.48 10.53 15.34
CA LEU A 360 -5.62 9.49 16.36
C LEU A 360 -4.83 8.22 16.01
N MET A 361 -4.91 7.79 14.76
CA MET A 361 -4.18 6.64 14.26
C MET A 361 -2.67 6.83 14.43
N LEU A 362 -2.13 7.97 13.98
CA LEU A 362 -0.72 8.27 14.14
C LEU A 362 -0.30 8.25 15.61
N GLN A 363 -1.06 8.92 16.47
CA GLN A 363 -0.78 8.96 17.91
C GLN A 363 -0.94 7.60 18.61
N SER A 364 -1.50 6.59 17.93
CA SER A 364 -1.64 5.20 18.41
C SER A 364 -0.67 4.22 17.72
N GLY A 365 0.27 4.73 16.91
CA GLY A 365 1.25 3.92 16.19
C GLY A 365 0.73 3.29 14.89
N LEU A 366 -0.42 3.73 14.37
CA LEU A 366 -0.99 3.26 13.11
C LEU A 366 -0.59 4.21 11.97
N LEU A 367 -0.16 3.65 10.84
CA LEU A 367 0.17 4.43 9.63
C LEU A 367 -1.11 4.88 8.91
N ILE A 368 -1.02 5.96 8.12
CA ILE A 368 -2.18 6.64 7.56
C ILE A 368 -2.16 6.71 6.02
N PRO A 369 -3.31 6.65 5.33
CA PRO A 369 -3.42 6.61 3.88
C PRO A 369 -3.36 8.02 3.29
N VAL A 370 -2.15 8.55 3.17
CA VAL A 370 -1.84 9.90 2.66
C VAL A 370 -0.72 9.83 1.64
N HIS A 371 -0.49 10.91 0.88
CA HIS A 371 0.66 11.02 0.00
C HIS A 371 1.95 11.21 0.82
N GLU A 372 3.08 10.68 0.37
CA GLU A 372 4.43 10.79 0.98
C GLU A 372 4.91 12.22 1.30
N ARG A 373 4.34 13.26 0.66
CA ARG A 373 4.69 14.67 0.94
C ARG A 373 3.88 15.26 2.10
N SER A 374 3.06 14.45 2.74
CA SER A 374 2.28 14.86 3.90
C SER A 374 3.19 15.03 5.10
N LYS A 375 2.88 16.04 5.90
CA LYS A 375 3.58 16.38 7.13
C LYS A 375 2.59 16.55 8.26
N THR A 376 2.99 16.32 9.49
CA THR A 376 2.15 16.62 10.65
C THR A 376 2.97 16.82 11.90
N PHE A 377 2.32 17.32 12.94
CA PHE A 377 2.84 17.35 14.29
C PHE A 377 1.89 16.62 15.24
N LEU A 378 2.36 16.32 16.44
CA LEU A 378 1.57 15.61 17.45
C LEU A 378 0.83 16.61 18.34
N PHE A 379 -0.50 16.46 18.43
CA PHE A 379 -1.34 17.26 19.30
C PHE A 379 -1.41 16.64 20.70
N ASP A 380 -1.39 17.49 21.73
CA ASP A 380 -1.58 17.04 23.11
C ASP A 380 -3.04 16.61 23.36
N ARG A 381 -3.98 17.22 22.63
CA ARG A 381 -5.42 16.98 22.77
C ARG A 381 -6.13 17.02 21.44
N ILE A 382 -7.10 16.12 21.28
CA ILE A 382 -8.05 16.13 20.18
C ILE A 382 -9.45 16.21 20.80
N LEU A 383 -10.17 17.29 20.51
CA LEU A 383 -11.49 17.57 21.04
C LEU A 383 -12.53 17.48 19.94
N THR A 384 -13.61 16.73 20.16
CA THR A 384 -14.65 16.51 19.15
C THR A 384 -16.03 16.90 19.68
N ASP A 385 -16.81 17.48 18.78
CA ASP A 385 -18.25 17.65 18.91
C ASP A 385 -18.89 17.25 17.58
N ILE A 386 -19.06 15.94 17.38
CA ILE A 386 -19.52 15.36 16.11
C ILE A 386 -20.77 14.50 16.39
N GLY A 387 -21.79 14.61 15.51
CA GLY A 387 -22.99 13.78 15.53
C GLY A 387 -24.08 14.22 16.50
N ASP A 388 -25.25 13.58 16.35
CA ASP A 388 -26.42 13.78 17.20
C ASP A 388 -26.31 12.89 18.43
N ASN A 389 -25.67 13.39 19.48
CA ASN A 389 -25.62 12.73 20.79
C ASN A 389 -27.00 12.82 21.49
N GLN A 390 -27.97 12.07 20.98
CA GLN A 390 -29.26 11.82 21.62
C GLN A 390 -29.23 10.47 22.34
N SER A 391 -28.63 10.41 23.53
CA SER A 391 -28.86 9.25 24.40
C SER A 391 -30.11 9.50 25.25
N VAL A 392 -31.03 8.54 25.25
CA VAL A 392 -32.23 8.54 26.12
C VAL A 392 -31.84 8.59 27.61
N GLU A 393 -30.62 8.13 27.94
CA GLU A 393 -30.04 8.13 29.28
C GLU A 393 -29.60 9.51 29.77
N ASN A 394 -29.30 10.45 28.87
CA ASN A 394 -29.02 11.84 29.24
C ASN A 394 -30.33 12.64 29.10
N HIS A 395 -31.02 12.86 30.21
CA HIS A 395 -32.26 13.67 30.32
C HIS A 395 -32.11 15.17 29.88
N LEU A 396 -31.09 15.53 29.09
CA LEU A 396 -30.78 16.87 28.61
C LEU A 396 -31.17 17.02 27.14
N SER A 397 -31.66 18.21 26.77
CA SER A 397 -31.84 18.57 25.37
C SER A 397 -30.50 18.56 24.63
N THR A 398 -30.50 18.21 23.33
CA THR A 398 -29.31 18.17 22.45
C THR A 398 -28.46 19.44 22.58
N TYR A 399 -29.09 20.60 22.69
CA TYR A 399 -28.42 21.89 22.87
C TYR A 399 -27.66 22.01 24.20
N SER A 400 -28.27 21.59 25.32
CA SER A 400 -27.63 21.66 26.65
C SER A 400 -26.38 20.77 26.72
N TYR A 401 -26.44 19.61 26.06
CA TYR A 401 -25.30 18.71 25.92
C TYR A 401 -24.15 19.36 25.14
N ARG A 402 -24.45 19.99 23.98
CA ARG A 402 -23.46 20.72 23.18
C ARG A 402 -22.83 21.88 23.95
N LEU A 403 -23.61 22.66 24.69
CA LEU A 403 -23.09 23.73 25.56
C LEU A 403 -22.18 23.20 26.66
N LYS A 404 -22.52 22.07 27.28
CA LYS A 404 -21.65 21.41 28.26
C LYS A 404 -20.32 20.97 27.62
N ASN A 405 -20.36 20.49 26.36
CA ASN A 405 -19.16 20.16 25.62
C ASN A 405 -18.33 21.41 25.27
N MET A 406 -18.95 22.51 24.85
CA MET A 406 -18.26 23.78 24.60
C MET A 406 -17.61 24.35 25.86
N ASN A 407 -18.27 24.27 27.01
CA ASN A 407 -17.65 24.62 28.30
C ASN A 407 -16.41 23.76 28.61
N TYR A 408 -16.42 22.49 28.22
CA TYR A 408 -15.23 21.63 28.31
C TYR A 408 -14.12 22.09 27.37
N PHE A 409 -14.44 22.46 26.12
CA PHE A 409 -13.48 23.01 25.16
C PHE A 409 -12.82 24.29 25.71
N LEU A 410 -13.62 25.23 26.20
CA LEU A 410 -13.16 26.48 26.84
C LEU A 410 -12.24 26.26 28.05
N LYS A 411 -12.22 25.07 28.67
CA LYS A 411 -11.32 24.76 29.79
C LYS A 411 -10.03 24.08 29.36
N LYS A 412 -10.00 23.46 28.17
CA LYS A 412 -8.92 22.55 27.74
C LYS A 412 -8.20 22.99 26.47
N CYS A 413 -8.82 23.83 25.67
CA CYS A 413 -8.30 24.30 24.40
C CYS A 413 -7.09 25.22 24.61
N ASN A 414 -6.02 24.95 23.87
CA ASN A 414 -4.76 25.70 23.86
C ASN A 414 -4.04 25.52 22.51
N ASP A 415 -2.84 26.08 22.41
CA ASP A 415 -1.94 26.08 21.25
C ASP A 415 -1.41 24.71 20.78
N LYS A 416 -1.81 23.61 21.46
CA LYS A 416 -1.49 22.22 21.13
C LYS A 416 -2.75 21.34 21.08
N THR A 417 -3.91 21.95 20.90
CA THR A 417 -5.20 21.28 20.79
C THR A 417 -5.68 21.33 19.34
N LEU A 418 -6.13 20.18 18.83
CA LEU A 418 -6.95 20.07 17.62
C LEU A 418 -8.42 19.96 18.04
N PHE A 419 -9.25 20.92 17.66
CA PHE A 419 -10.70 20.85 17.88
C PHE A 419 -11.45 20.60 16.58
N LEU A 420 -12.47 19.75 16.64
CA LEU A 420 -13.24 19.29 15.50
C LEU A 420 -14.73 19.42 15.85
N ILE A 421 -15.41 20.39 15.24
CA ILE A 421 -16.82 20.68 15.56
C ILE A 421 -17.66 20.56 14.30
N ASP A 422 -18.63 19.65 14.33
CA ASP A 422 -19.61 19.50 13.25
C ASP A 422 -20.85 20.36 13.54
N GLU A 423 -21.39 20.98 12.50
CA GLU A 423 -22.56 21.88 12.55
C GLU A 423 -22.50 22.88 13.70
N PHE A 424 -21.43 23.68 13.77
CA PHE A 424 -21.18 24.58 14.88
C PHE A 424 -22.29 25.63 15.04
N GLY A 425 -22.82 25.76 16.27
CA GLY A 425 -23.88 26.71 16.62
C GLY A 425 -25.31 26.18 16.44
N THR A 426 -25.51 24.98 15.88
CA THR A 426 -26.86 24.41 15.66
C THR A 426 -27.46 23.80 16.94
N GLY A 427 -28.80 23.69 16.96
CA GLY A 427 -29.57 23.06 18.05
C GLY A 427 -30.41 24.02 18.90
N SER A 428 -30.38 25.33 18.61
CA SER A 428 -31.21 26.36 19.25
C SER A 428 -31.70 27.38 18.22
N ASP A 429 -32.22 28.51 18.69
CA ASP A 429 -32.54 29.68 17.88
C ASP A 429 -31.34 30.05 16.98
N PRO A 430 -31.52 30.13 15.64
CA PRO A 430 -30.45 30.45 14.71
C PRO A 430 -29.71 31.76 15.00
N GLU A 431 -30.39 32.79 15.50
CA GLU A 431 -29.76 34.09 15.78
C GLU A 431 -28.89 34.02 17.03
N LEU A 432 -29.44 33.50 18.14
CA LEU A 432 -28.72 33.37 19.41
C LEU A 432 -27.59 32.32 19.34
N GLY A 433 -27.85 31.20 18.66
CA GLY A 433 -26.88 30.13 18.44
C GLY A 433 -25.70 30.59 17.57
N GLY A 434 -25.98 31.37 16.53
CA GLY A 434 -24.96 31.98 15.68
C GLY A 434 -24.04 32.93 16.45
N ALA A 435 -24.60 33.82 17.27
CA ALA A 435 -23.83 34.79 18.06
C ALA A 435 -22.94 34.12 19.13
N LEU A 436 -23.45 33.10 19.82
CA LEU A 436 -22.64 32.35 20.80
C LEU A 436 -21.51 31.57 20.13
N ALA A 437 -21.76 30.98 18.96
CA ALA A 437 -20.73 30.26 18.21
C ALA A 437 -19.60 31.20 17.74
N GLU A 438 -19.94 32.44 17.38
CA GLU A 438 -18.98 33.48 17.01
C GLU A 438 -18.01 33.78 18.16
N VAL A 439 -18.54 34.09 19.34
CA VAL A 439 -17.73 34.36 20.54
C VAL A 439 -16.87 33.16 20.94
N PHE A 440 -17.40 31.95 20.85
CA PHE A 440 -16.60 30.75 21.13
C PHE A 440 -15.47 30.56 20.10
N LEU A 441 -15.70 30.89 18.84
CA LEU A 441 -14.66 30.81 17.80
C LEU A 441 -13.53 31.81 18.06
N GLU A 442 -13.88 33.05 18.42
CA GLU A 442 -12.92 34.09 18.81
C GLU A 442 -12.06 33.63 19.98
N GLU A 443 -12.67 33.09 21.04
CA GLU A 443 -11.94 32.59 22.21
C GLU A 443 -11.01 31.41 21.85
N PHE A 444 -11.42 30.50 20.95
CA PHE A 444 -10.54 29.43 20.46
C PHE A 444 -9.40 29.97 19.60
N TYR A 445 -9.66 31.01 18.80
CA TYR A 445 -8.69 31.71 17.97
C TYR A 445 -7.62 32.41 18.82
N GLU A 446 -8.03 33.15 19.86
CA GLU A 446 -7.15 33.86 20.80
C GLU A 446 -6.23 32.90 21.57
N ARG A 447 -6.70 31.69 21.83
CA ARG A 447 -5.90 30.61 22.46
C ARG A 447 -4.90 29.94 21.53
N ASN A 448 -4.81 30.40 20.28
CA ASN A 448 -3.95 29.85 19.23
C ASN A 448 -4.20 28.35 18.95
N ALA A 449 -5.42 27.87 19.19
CA ALA A 449 -5.77 26.48 18.94
C ALA A 449 -5.96 26.20 17.45
N TYR A 450 -5.84 24.92 17.08
CA TYR A 450 -6.01 24.45 15.72
C TYR A 450 -7.38 23.77 15.60
N GLY A 451 -8.08 23.97 14.49
CA GLY A 451 -9.37 23.32 14.37
C GLY A 451 -10.00 23.33 13.00
N ILE A 452 -10.97 22.43 12.85
CA ILE A 452 -11.83 22.35 11.68
C ILE A 452 -13.26 22.39 12.19
N ILE A 453 -14.02 23.35 11.69
CA ILE A 453 -15.44 23.48 12.01
C ILE A 453 -16.26 23.38 10.74
N THR A 454 -17.44 22.79 10.82
CA THR A 454 -18.43 22.88 9.75
C THR A 454 -19.57 23.79 10.19
N THR A 455 -20.06 24.65 9.29
CA THR A 455 -21.14 25.59 9.65
C THR A 455 -22.06 25.92 8.48
N HIS A 456 -23.29 26.28 8.86
CA HIS A 456 -24.32 26.84 8.00
C HIS A 456 -24.57 28.32 8.25
N TYR A 457 -23.96 28.90 9.28
CA TYR A 457 -24.19 30.27 9.68
C TYR A 457 -23.34 31.24 8.88
N THR A 458 -23.95 32.34 8.44
CA THR A 458 -23.31 33.35 7.61
C THR A 458 -22.32 34.19 8.41
N ASN A 459 -22.63 34.53 9.66
CA ASN A 459 -21.74 35.31 10.53
C ASN A 459 -20.38 34.60 10.74
N LEU A 460 -20.38 33.27 10.94
CA LEU A 460 -19.13 32.50 11.05
C LEU A 460 -18.29 32.47 9.77
N LYS A 461 -18.93 32.54 8.58
CA LYS A 461 -18.20 32.67 7.31
C LYS A 461 -17.53 34.04 7.20
N ILE A 462 -18.21 35.09 7.67
CA ILE A 462 -17.70 36.46 7.67
C ILE A 462 -16.53 36.55 8.66
N LEU A 463 -16.71 36.08 9.89
CA LEU A 463 -15.67 36.08 10.92
C LEU A 463 -14.40 35.34 10.45
N ALA A 464 -14.54 34.21 9.74
CA ALA A 464 -13.40 33.48 9.21
C ALA A 464 -12.65 34.20 8.07
N ASP A 465 -13.27 35.22 7.44
CA ASP A 465 -12.62 36.08 6.44
C ASP A 465 -11.93 37.29 7.10
N GLU A 466 -12.46 37.74 8.25
CA GLU A 466 -11.90 38.85 9.03
C GLU A 466 -10.69 38.44 9.88
N LEU A 467 -10.66 37.19 10.35
CA LEU A 467 -9.58 36.66 11.19
C LEU A 467 -8.38 36.19 10.34
N PRO A 468 -7.17 36.76 10.49
CA PRO A 468 -6.03 36.44 9.63
C PRO A 468 -5.57 34.98 9.64
N SER A 469 -5.76 34.27 10.76
CA SER A 469 -5.35 32.87 10.92
C SER A 469 -6.52 31.89 10.85
N ALA A 470 -7.68 32.36 10.39
CA ALA A 470 -8.82 31.53 10.03
C ALA A 470 -8.96 31.51 8.50
N THR A 471 -9.51 30.43 7.96
CA THR A 471 -9.67 30.30 6.52
C THR A 471 -10.97 29.60 6.21
N ASN A 472 -11.77 30.23 5.35
CA ASN A 472 -12.97 29.60 4.83
C ASN A 472 -12.61 28.45 3.87
N ALA A 473 -13.38 27.37 3.89
CA ALA A 473 -13.29 26.31 2.90
C ALA A 473 -14.68 25.87 2.45
N ASN A 474 -14.77 25.30 1.25
CA ASN A 474 -16.01 24.78 0.73
C ASN A 474 -15.84 23.40 0.08
N MET A 475 -16.93 22.62 0.09
CA MET A 475 -17.00 21.37 -0.66
C MET A 475 -17.51 21.68 -2.06
N LEU A 476 -16.73 21.29 -3.08
CA LEU A 476 -17.09 21.51 -4.48
C LEU A 476 -18.31 20.68 -4.89
N PHE A 477 -19.16 21.30 -5.70
CA PHE A 477 -20.41 20.74 -6.19
C PHE A 477 -20.49 20.95 -7.69
N ASP A 478 -20.89 19.92 -8.45
CA ASP A 478 -21.07 20.07 -9.90
C ASP A 478 -22.37 20.83 -10.17
N GLU A 479 -22.25 22.01 -10.79
CA GLU A 479 -23.38 22.88 -11.12
C GLU A 479 -24.40 22.24 -12.07
N LYS A 480 -23.98 21.29 -12.92
CA LYS A 480 -24.86 20.66 -13.93
C LYS A 480 -25.58 19.44 -13.39
N SER A 481 -24.83 18.51 -12.79
CA SER A 481 -25.39 17.27 -12.26
C SER A 481 -25.99 17.44 -10.86
N LEU A 482 -25.65 18.55 -10.16
CA LEU A 482 -25.95 18.75 -8.74
C LEU A 482 -25.47 17.55 -7.91
N GLU A 483 -24.29 17.04 -8.23
CA GLU A 483 -23.63 15.97 -7.48
C GLU A 483 -22.43 16.51 -6.71
N PRO A 484 -22.21 16.03 -5.48
CA PRO A 484 -21.02 16.39 -4.71
C PRO A 484 -19.77 15.84 -5.41
N MET A 485 -18.78 16.71 -5.62
CA MET A 485 -17.48 16.29 -6.17
C MET A 485 -16.55 15.73 -5.09
N TYR A 486 -16.96 15.80 -3.82
CA TYR A 486 -16.18 15.38 -2.65
C TYR A 486 -14.75 15.91 -2.69
N LYS A 487 -14.59 17.20 -3.02
CA LYS A 487 -13.29 17.86 -3.06
C LYS A 487 -13.38 19.14 -2.25
N LEU A 488 -12.54 19.24 -1.22
CA LEU A 488 -12.37 20.46 -0.44
C LEU A 488 -11.59 21.50 -1.26
N ASN A 489 -12.07 22.73 -1.25
CA ASN A 489 -11.36 23.89 -1.75
C ASN A 489 -11.19 24.91 -0.62
N VAL A 490 -9.94 25.18 -0.27
CA VAL A 490 -9.56 26.05 0.85
C VAL A 490 -9.41 27.49 0.36
N GLY A 491 -9.77 28.45 1.22
CA GLY A 491 -9.75 29.89 0.95
C GLY A 491 -11.06 30.47 0.41
N GLN A 492 -12.17 29.71 0.41
CA GLN A 492 -13.47 30.19 -0.10
C GLN A 492 -14.63 29.64 0.71
N ALA A 493 -15.57 30.51 1.06
CA ALA A 493 -16.84 30.09 1.66
C ALA A 493 -17.76 29.48 0.59
N GLY A 494 -18.57 28.50 0.99
CA GLY A 494 -19.55 27.78 0.18
C GLY A 494 -20.92 28.46 0.20
N SER A 495 -21.61 28.43 -0.94
CA SER A 495 -23.03 28.82 -1.04
C SER A 495 -23.94 27.66 -0.64
N SER A 496 -25.14 27.98 -0.17
CA SER A 496 -26.14 26.99 0.24
C SER A 496 -26.98 26.56 -0.97
N PHE A 497 -26.83 25.31 -1.44
CA PHE A 497 -27.60 24.75 -2.58
C PHE A 497 -28.94 24.11 -2.15
N THR A 498 -29.54 24.59 -1.06
CA THR A 498 -30.70 23.95 -0.42
C THR A 498 -31.89 23.80 -1.39
N PHE A 499 -32.15 24.81 -2.22
CA PHE A 499 -33.29 24.80 -3.13
C PHE A 499 -33.03 23.94 -4.38
N GLU A 500 -31.80 23.91 -4.87
CA GLU A 500 -31.36 23.13 -6.02
C GLU A 500 -31.37 21.64 -5.67
N VAL A 501 -30.92 21.28 -4.46
CA VAL A 501 -31.04 19.91 -3.92
C VAL A 501 -32.50 19.52 -3.72
N ALA A 502 -33.35 20.40 -3.17
CA ALA A 502 -34.78 20.16 -3.05
C ALA A 502 -35.45 19.87 -4.40
N GLN A 503 -35.09 20.63 -5.44
CA GLN A 503 -35.59 20.41 -6.80
C GLN A 503 -35.20 19.04 -7.37
N LYS A 504 -33.93 18.64 -7.18
CA LYS A 504 -33.44 17.32 -7.60
C LYS A 504 -34.13 16.16 -6.88
N ASN A 505 -34.52 16.35 -5.62
CA ASN A 505 -35.29 15.38 -4.84
C ASN A 505 -36.80 15.37 -5.18
N GLY A 506 -37.20 16.02 -6.28
CA GLY A 506 -38.57 15.94 -6.80
C GLY A 506 -39.54 16.96 -6.21
N ILE A 507 -39.07 17.95 -5.44
CA ILE A 507 -39.93 19.01 -4.91
C ILE A 507 -40.35 19.95 -6.05
N PRO A 508 -41.67 20.20 -6.26
CA PRO A 508 -42.15 21.05 -7.34
C PRO A 508 -41.57 22.46 -7.31
N PHE A 509 -41.20 22.97 -8.49
CA PHE A 509 -40.62 24.30 -8.68
C PHE A 509 -41.51 25.43 -8.12
N SER A 510 -42.84 25.25 -8.16
CA SER A 510 -43.80 26.21 -7.60
C SER A 510 -43.67 26.37 -6.08
N LEU A 511 -43.42 25.29 -5.34
CA LEU A 511 -43.20 25.32 -3.89
C LEU A 511 -41.83 25.93 -3.56
N ILE A 512 -40.80 25.58 -4.34
CA ILE A 512 -39.45 26.14 -4.18
C ILE A 512 -39.47 27.66 -4.37
N ASN A 513 -40.14 28.17 -5.39
CA ASN A 513 -40.25 29.62 -5.61
C ASN A 513 -41.03 30.33 -4.51
N ARG A 514 -42.08 29.71 -3.97
CA ARG A 514 -42.80 30.26 -2.81
C ARG A 514 -41.90 30.30 -1.57
N ALA A 515 -41.06 29.28 -1.36
CA ALA A 515 -40.09 29.26 -0.27
C ALA A 515 -38.97 30.30 -0.46
N LYS A 516 -38.42 30.45 -1.67
CA LYS A 516 -37.42 31.49 -2.00
C LYS A 516 -37.92 32.91 -1.69
N LYS A 517 -39.21 33.19 -1.88
CA LYS A 517 -39.83 34.48 -1.55
C LYS A 517 -40.01 34.74 -0.05
N LYS A 518 -39.94 33.71 0.80
CA LYS A 518 -40.09 33.81 2.26
C LYS A 518 -38.76 34.00 3.01
N VAL A 519 -37.63 33.70 2.39
CA VAL A 519 -36.31 33.89 3.00
C VAL A 519 -35.91 35.35 2.86
N GLU A 520 -35.34 35.93 3.92
CA GLU A 520 -34.87 37.31 3.97
C GLU A 520 -33.97 37.70 2.79
N SER A 521 -34.14 38.93 2.29
CA SER A 521 -33.40 39.43 1.13
C SER A 521 -31.89 39.43 1.33
N ASP A 522 -31.41 39.62 2.56
CA ASP A 522 -30.00 39.86 2.84
C ASP A 522 -29.18 38.58 2.89
N LYS A 523 -29.73 37.51 3.49
CA LYS A 523 -29.12 36.16 3.45
C LYS A 523 -29.03 35.60 2.03
N VAL A 524 -30.09 35.80 1.24
CA VAL A 524 -30.13 35.39 -0.19
C VAL A 524 -29.16 36.23 -1.03
N ARG A 525 -29.02 37.53 -0.74
CA ARG A 525 -28.04 38.40 -1.42
C ARG A 525 -26.61 37.98 -1.13
N PHE A 526 -26.26 37.69 0.13
CA PHE A 526 -24.91 37.26 0.50
C PHE A 526 -24.53 35.92 -0.14
N ASP A 527 -25.37 34.89 -0.02
CA ASP A 527 -25.11 33.58 -0.66
C ASP A 527 -25.01 33.71 -2.19
N LYS A 528 -25.77 34.64 -2.81
CA LYS A 528 -25.67 34.95 -4.25
C LYS A 528 -24.34 35.64 -4.60
N THR A 529 -23.85 36.54 -3.76
CA THR A 529 -22.53 37.16 -3.94
C THR A 529 -21.41 36.13 -3.83
N ILE A 530 -21.46 35.24 -2.83
CA ILE A 530 -20.53 34.12 -2.67
C ILE A 530 -20.53 33.23 -3.93
N ALA A 531 -21.72 32.86 -4.43
CA ALA A 531 -21.84 32.06 -5.65
C ALA A 531 -21.29 32.78 -6.89
N ASN A 532 -21.46 34.09 -7.02
CA ASN A 532 -20.90 34.86 -8.13
C ASN A 532 -19.37 34.99 -8.05
N LEU A 533 -18.82 35.21 -6.85
CA LEU A 533 -17.37 35.24 -6.60
C LEU A 533 -16.71 33.90 -6.96
N GLN A 534 -17.34 32.79 -6.58
CA GLN A 534 -16.89 31.45 -6.97
C GLN A 534 -16.85 31.28 -8.49
N LYS A 535 -17.86 31.79 -9.21
CA LYS A 535 -17.91 31.72 -10.68
C LYS A 535 -16.82 32.55 -11.35
N GLU A 536 -16.60 33.78 -10.90
CA GLU A 536 -15.54 34.63 -11.45
C GLU A 536 -14.16 34.02 -11.21
N ARG A 537 -13.90 33.49 -10.01
CA ARG A 537 -12.63 32.82 -9.71
C ARG A 537 -12.42 31.53 -10.49
N HIS A 538 -13.42 30.66 -10.63
CA HIS A 538 -13.27 29.47 -11.47
C HIS A 538 -12.98 29.81 -12.92
N LYS A 539 -13.54 30.92 -13.43
CA LYS A 539 -13.18 31.45 -14.75
C LYS A 539 -11.71 31.91 -14.76
N MET A 540 -11.27 32.65 -13.74
CA MET A 540 -9.88 33.09 -13.61
C MET A 540 -8.88 31.93 -13.48
N GLU A 541 -9.17 30.89 -12.70
CA GLU A 541 -8.32 29.70 -12.55
C GLU A 541 -8.16 28.96 -13.87
N ARG A 542 -9.25 28.76 -14.63
CA ARG A 542 -9.18 28.16 -15.97
C ARG A 542 -8.33 29.00 -16.90
N THR A 543 -8.51 30.32 -16.91
CA THR A 543 -7.69 31.22 -17.70
C THR A 543 -6.22 31.19 -17.27
N SER A 544 -5.93 31.14 -15.98
CA SER A 544 -4.56 31.06 -15.44
C SER A 544 -3.86 29.75 -15.80
N ASN A 545 -4.56 28.61 -15.69
CA ASN A 545 -4.01 27.32 -16.08
C ASN A 545 -3.75 27.26 -17.59
N ASN A 546 -4.68 27.76 -18.41
CA ASN A 546 -4.47 27.87 -19.85
C ASN A 546 -3.26 28.76 -20.19
N LEU A 547 -3.10 29.90 -19.51
CA LEU A 547 -1.94 30.79 -19.68
C LEU A 547 -0.62 30.10 -19.31
N LYS A 548 -0.57 29.32 -18.21
CA LYS A 548 0.61 28.53 -17.84
C LYS A 548 0.96 27.47 -18.88
N GLU A 549 -0.05 26.80 -19.44
CA GLU A 549 0.17 25.85 -20.54
C GLU A 549 0.70 26.54 -21.80
N GLU A 550 0.18 27.73 -22.14
CA GLU A 550 0.68 28.52 -23.27
C GLU A 550 2.11 29.03 -23.04
N GLU A 551 2.43 29.50 -21.83
CA GLU A 551 3.77 29.96 -21.45
C GLU A 551 4.79 28.82 -21.56
N THR A 552 4.46 27.65 -21.03
CA THR A 552 5.35 26.47 -21.12
C THR A 552 5.57 26.03 -22.56
N ARG A 553 4.53 26.05 -23.41
CA ARG A 553 4.65 25.77 -24.85
C ARG A 553 5.53 26.81 -25.55
N ALA A 554 5.31 28.10 -25.31
CA ALA A 554 6.10 29.18 -25.88
C ALA A 554 7.58 29.07 -25.48
N ARG A 555 7.87 28.70 -24.22
CA ARG A 555 9.24 28.49 -23.73
C ARG A 555 9.93 27.30 -24.40
N GLN A 556 9.20 26.20 -24.64
CA GLN A 556 9.73 25.06 -25.38
C GLN A 556 10.00 25.40 -26.86
N GLU A 557 9.12 26.16 -27.49
CA GLU A 557 9.27 26.60 -28.87
C GLU A 557 10.44 27.58 -29.04
N SER A 558 10.58 28.55 -28.12
CA SER A 558 11.73 29.46 -28.08
C SER A 558 13.06 28.70 -27.96
N LYS A 559 13.14 27.69 -27.10
CA LYS A 559 14.35 26.86 -26.96
C LYS A 559 14.67 26.08 -28.26
N ARG A 560 13.65 25.56 -28.95
CA ARG A 560 13.84 24.91 -30.27
C ARG A 560 14.32 25.89 -31.34
N LEU A 561 13.81 27.12 -31.33
CA LEU A 561 14.23 28.17 -32.25
C LEU A 561 15.68 28.58 -32.01
N GLU A 562 16.11 28.70 -30.74
CA GLU A 562 17.52 28.95 -30.39
C GLU A 562 18.45 27.84 -30.90
N GLU A 563 18.10 26.58 -30.66
CA GLU A 563 18.87 25.43 -31.16
C GLU A 563 18.94 25.41 -32.69
N THR A 564 17.85 25.78 -33.36
CA THR A 564 17.79 25.84 -34.83
C THR A 564 18.63 26.99 -35.38
N ASN A 565 18.57 28.17 -34.76
CA ASN A 565 19.37 29.33 -35.15
C ASN A 565 20.86 29.08 -34.97
N ALA A 566 21.28 28.44 -33.87
CA ALA A 566 22.67 28.05 -33.66
C ALA A 566 23.17 27.10 -34.76
N ARG A 567 22.34 26.12 -35.17
CA ARG A 567 22.67 25.21 -36.30
C ARG A 567 22.74 25.95 -37.64
N ILE A 568 21.89 26.95 -37.86
CA ILE A 568 21.92 27.76 -39.08
C ILE A 568 23.18 28.63 -39.12
N GLN A 569 23.58 29.23 -37.99
CA GLN A 569 24.83 29.98 -37.90
C GLN A 569 26.07 29.11 -38.17
N ASP A 570 26.18 27.93 -37.54
CA ASP A 570 27.30 27.00 -37.81
C ASP A 570 27.35 26.57 -39.28
N LYS A 571 26.18 26.36 -39.91
CA LYS A 571 26.12 26.05 -41.35
C LYS A 571 26.55 27.24 -42.22
N LEU A 572 26.14 28.46 -41.88
CA LEU A 572 26.51 29.67 -42.61
C LEU A 572 28.01 29.92 -42.53
N GLU A 573 28.61 29.79 -41.35
CA GLU A 573 30.07 29.92 -41.16
C GLU A 573 30.83 28.90 -42.02
N ARG A 574 30.44 27.63 -41.97
CA ARG A 574 31.04 26.58 -42.82
C ARG A 574 30.88 26.85 -44.31
N TYR A 575 29.72 27.37 -44.72
CA TYR A 575 29.47 27.70 -46.12
C TYR A 575 30.32 28.89 -46.58
N GLN A 576 30.52 29.87 -45.71
CA GLN A 576 31.37 31.03 -45.95
C GLN A 576 32.84 30.62 -46.07
N GLU A 577 33.34 29.75 -45.18
CA GLU A 577 34.69 29.18 -45.29
C GLU A 577 34.90 28.39 -46.60
N LEU A 578 33.91 27.58 -47.00
CA LEU A 578 33.91 26.86 -48.27
C LEU A 578 33.90 27.80 -49.48
N PHE A 579 33.11 28.86 -49.42
CA PHE A 579 33.04 29.87 -50.48
C PHE A 579 34.38 30.60 -50.63
N ASP A 580 34.99 31.03 -49.52
CA ASP A 580 36.29 31.68 -49.49
C ASP A 580 37.41 30.76 -50.01
N ALA A 581 37.36 29.47 -49.65
CA ALA A 581 38.30 28.47 -50.16
C ALA A 581 38.15 28.26 -51.67
N ASN A 582 36.91 28.17 -52.17
CA ASN A 582 36.63 28.04 -53.60
C ASN A 582 37.04 29.28 -54.39
N GLN A 583 36.80 30.50 -53.87
CA GLN A 583 37.27 31.72 -54.52
C GLN A 583 38.80 31.77 -54.62
N ARG A 584 39.51 31.32 -53.56
CA ARG A 584 40.98 31.22 -53.60
C ARG A 584 41.45 30.22 -54.65
N LEU A 585 40.79 29.06 -54.75
CA LEU A 585 41.09 28.04 -55.77
C LEU A 585 40.85 28.58 -57.19
N LEU A 586 39.73 29.26 -57.42
CA LEU A 586 39.42 29.88 -58.71
C LEU A 586 40.44 30.95 -59.09
N TYR A 587 40.84 31.81 -58.14
CA TYR A 587 41.88 32.81 -58.37
C TYR A 587 43.24 32.18 -58.71
N LEU A 588 43.63 31.11 -58.02
CA LEU A 588 44.86 30.37 -58.31
C LEU A 588 44.79 29.64 -59.66
N GLY A 589 43.63 29.06 -59.99
CA GLY A 589 43.37 28.42 -61.29
C GLY A 589 43.51 29.42 -62.44
N GLN A 590 42.86 30.59 -62.34
CA GLN A 590 43.00 31.66 -63.33
C GLN A 590 44.44 32.14 -63.46
N LYS A 591 45.19 32.28 -62.36
CA LYS A 591 46.60 32.66 -62.41
C LYS A 591 47.49 31.59 -63.05
N LEU A 592 47.17 30.32 -62.84
CA LEU A 592 47.86 29.19 -63.49
C LEU A 592 47.52 29.12 -64.98
N ASP A 593 46.28 29.38 -65.38
CA ASP A 593 45.88 29.48 -66.78
C ASP A 593 46.56 30.67 -67.47
N ASP A 594 46.58 31.85 -66.84
CA ASP A 594 47.33 33.03 -67.32
C ASP A 594 48.83 32.70 -67.54
N LEU A 595 49.43 31.97 -66.60
CA LEU A 595 50.84 31.53 -66.66
C LEU A 595 51.05 30.52 -67.80
N SER A 596 50.13 29.58 -67.95
CA SER A 596 50.12 28.56 -69.00
C SER A 596 50.03 29.20 -70.39
N GLU A 597 49.10 30.14 -70.56
CA GLU A 597 48.85 30.85 -71.81
C GLU A 597 50.06 31.74 -72.19
N LYS A 598 50.62 32.49 -71.24
CA LYS A 598 51.84 33.30 -71.46
C LYS A 598 53.05 32.44 -71.84
N TYR A 599 53.20 31.27 -71.23
CA TYR A 599 54.30 30.36 -71.56
C TYR A 599 54.09 29.72 -72.93
N PHE A 600 52.86 29.33 -73.27
CA PHE A 600 52.52 28.82 -74.58
C PHE A 600 52.87 29.81 -75.69
N ASN A 601 52.57 31.09 -75.48
CA ASN A 601 52.80 32.16 -76.46
C ASN A 601 54.28 32.60 -76.55
N ASN A 602 54.99 32.75 -75.43
CA ASN A 602 56.35 33.33 -75.43
C ASN A 602 57.51 32.32 -75.27
N LYS A 603 57.25 31.06 -74.90
CA LYS A 603 58.22 29.95 -74.64
C LYS A 603 59.46 30.29 -73.79
N SER A 604 59.48 31.45 -73.13
CA SER A 604 60.57 31.91 -72.30
C SER A 604 60.46 31.30 -70.90
N LYS A 605 61.40 30.41 -70.57
CA LYS A 605 61.51 29.79 -69.24
C LYS A 605 61.78 30.82 -68.14
N LYS A 606 62.48 31.92 -68.46
CA LYS A 606 62.89 32.92 -67.48
C LYS A 606 61.71 33.75 -66.96
N THR A 607 60.77 34.12 -67.83
CA THR A 607 59.55 34.85 -67.46
C THR A 607 58.56 33.98 -66.69
N LEU A 608 58.38 32.71 -67.08
CA LEU A 608 57.56 31.74 -66.34
C LEU A 608 58.06 31.58 -64.90
N PHE A 609 59.36 31.35 -64.69
CA PHE A 609 59.93 31.22 -63.36
C PHE A 609 59.76 32.50 -62.53
N SER A 610 59.90 33.69 -63.14
CA SER A 610 59.74 34.96 -62.43
C SER A 610 58.30 35.26 -62.00
N GLU A 611 57.30 34.93 -62.84
CA GLU A 611 55.88 35.13 -62.49
C GLU A 611 55.39 34.05 -61.51
N LEU A 612 55.84 32.80 -61.66
CA LEU A 612 55.58 31.73 -60.69
C LEU A 612 56.14 32.09 -59.30
N LEU A 613 57.38 32.61 -59.24
CA LEU A 613 57.98 33.08 -57.99
C LEU A 613 57.17 34.20 -57.35
N LYS A 614 56.66 35.17 -58.13
CA LYS A 614 55.76 36.22 -57.61
C LYS A 614 54.46 35.66 -57.05
N VAL A 615 53.83 34.69 -57.72
CA VAL A 615 52.60 34.04 -57.22
C VAL A 615 52.89 33.30 -55.91
N VAL A 616 54.02 32.59 -55.83
CA VAL A 616 54.45 31.86 -54.63
C VAL A 616 54.83 32.80 -53.48
N GLU A 617 55.47 33.94 -53.75
CA GLU A 617 55.78 34.97 -52.75
C GLU A 617 54.52 35.64 -52.20
N ILE A 618 53.55 35.96 -53.06
CA ILE A 618 52.24 36.49 -52.64
C ILE A 618 51.48 35.46 -51.79
N GLU A 619 51.48 34.18 -52.18
CA GLU A 619 50.90 33.11 -51.36
C GLU A 619 51.63 32.96 -50.01
N ASN A 620 52.96 32.97 -50.01
CA ASN A 620 53.76 32.83 -48.79
C ASN A 620 53.62 34.04 -47.86
N SER A 621 53.40 35.25 -48.37
CA SER A 621 53.13 36.45 -47.56
C SER A 621 51.81 36.35 -46.77
N LYS A 622 50.84 35.57 -47.29
CA LYS A 622 49.55 35.30 -46.64
C LYS A 622 49.60 34.10 -45.69
N ARG A 623 50.68 33.31 -45.73
CA ARG A 623 50.89 32.14 -44.87
C ARG A 623 51.65 32.56 -43.61
N LYS A 624 51.02 32.44 -42.44
CA LYS A 624 51.74 32.53 -41.16
C LYS A 624 52.64 31.30 -41.00
N LYS A 625 53.88 31.50 -40.51
CA LYS A 625 54.81 30.40 -40.20
C LYS A 625 54.24 29.61 -39.01
N VAL A 626 53.81 28.38 -39.29
CA VAL A 626 53.25 27.44 -38.31
C VAL A 626 54.36 26.51 -37.83
N THR A 627 54.38 26.16 -36.54
CA THR A 627 55.40 25.31 -35.94
C THR A 627 55.31 23.87 -36.47
N ILE A 628 56.42 23.11 -36.52
CA ILE A 628 56.42 21.72 -37.05
C ILE A 628 55.43 20.81 -36.29
N LYS A 629 55.19 21.08 -35.00
CA LYS A 629 54.16 20.41 -34.18
C LYS A 629 52.75 20.69 -34.69
N GLU A 630 52.38 21.95 -34.87
CA GLU A 630 51.06 22.38 -35.33
C GLU A 630 50.77 21.91 -36.78
N LYS A 631 51.80 21.77 -37.62
CA LYS A 631 51.64 21.21 -38.98
C LYS A 631 51.33 19.72 -38.95
N LYS A 632 51.99 18.95 -38.08
CA LYS A 632 51.70 17.52 -37.86
C LYS A 632 50.34 17.31 -37.19
N GLU A 633 49.91 18.21 -36.30
CA GLU A 633 48.56 18.19 -35.72
C GLU A 633 47.50 18.48 -36.78
N LYS A 634 47.67 19.52 -37.62
CA LYS A 634 46.73 19.80 -38.70
C LYS A 634 46.62 18.66 -39.72
N GLU A 635 47.73 18.02 -40.09
CA GLU A 635 47.70 16.85 -40.99
C GLU A 635 47.06 15.61 -40.33
N LYS A 636 47.26 15.40 -39.01
CA LYS A 636 46.55 14.37 -38.26
C LYS A 636 45.05 14.64 -38.23
N VAL A 637 44.65 15.85 -37.86
CA VAL A 637 43.24 16.29 -37.82
C VAL A 637 42.60 16.17 -39.20
N GLN A 638 43.29 16.54 -40.28
CA GLN A 638 42.76 16.39 -41.64
C GLN A 638 42.57 14.91 -42.02
N LYS A 639 43.53 14.03 -41.70
CA LYS A 639 43.39 12.59 -41.96
C LYS A 639 42.32 11.94 -41.09
N GLU A 640 42.17 12.39 -39.85
CA GLU A 640 41.11 11.93 -38.94
C GLU A 640 39.73 12.40 -39.43
N VAL A 641 39.58 13.66 -39.83
CA VAL A 641 38.32 14.19 -40.40
C VAL A 641 37.94 13.48 -41.69
N ILE A 642 38.91 13.20 -42.59
CA ILE A 642 38.63 12.45 -43.82
C ILE A 642 38.15 11.03 -43.49
N LYS A 643 38.83 10.34 -42.56
CA LYS A 643 38.38 9.02 -42.08
C LYS A 643 37.00 9.06 -41.42
N GLU A 644 36.73 10.08 -40.61
CA GLU A 644 35.47 10.24 -39.90
C GLU A 644 34.31 10.55 -40.86
N VAL A 645 34.56 11.34 -41.92
CA VAL A 645 33.60 11.61 -43.00
C VAL A 645 33.37 10.35 -43.84
N GLU A 646 34.41 9.59 -44.20
CA GLU A 646 34.24 8.32 -44.91
C GLU A 646 33.40 7.33 -44.09
N GLN A 647 33.70 7.17 -42.80
CA GLN A 647 32.90 6.34 -41.89
C GLN A 647 31.45 6.82 -41.77
N LYS A 648 31.21 8.13 -41.59
CA LYS A 648 29.84 8.68 -41.51
C LYS A 648 29.07 8.51 -42.82
N VAL A 649 29.72 8.68 -43.98
CA VAL A 649 29.09 8.47 -45.29
C VAL A 649 28.77 6.99 -45.51
N GLU A 650 29.60 6.08 -45.00
CA GLU A 650 29.40 4.64 -45.08
C GLU A 650 28.25 4.17 -44.17
N ILE A 651 28.15 4.72 -42.95
CA ILE A 651 27.01 4.51 -42.03
C ILE A 651 25.72 5.03 -42.64
N ILE A 652 25.70 6.26 -43.19
CA ILE A 652 24.51 6.82 -43.87
C ILE A 652 24.10 5.97 -45.08
N ARG A 653 25.07 5.38 -45.81
CA ARG A 653 24.78 4.45 -46.91
C ARG A 653 24.18 3.13 -46.42
N GLN A 654 24.62 2.62 -45.27
CA GLN A 654 24.04 1.43 -44.63
C GLN A 654 22.64 1.71 -44.09
N GLU A 655 22.43 2.81 -43.36
CA GLU A 655 21.11 3.22 -42.85
C GLU A 655 20.11 3.42 -43.99
N LYS A 656 20.53 4.05 -45.11
CA LYS A 656 19.66 4.18 -46.31
C LYS A 656 19.37 2.86 -47.01
N LYS A 657 20.25 1.86 -46.91
CA LYS A 657 19.98 0.50 -47.42
C LYS A 657 19.01 -0.23 -46.50
N GLU A 658 19.20 -0.15 -45.19
CA GLU A 658 18.31 -0.74 -44.19
C GLU A 658 16.91 -0.10 -44.19
N GLU A 659 16.80 1.22 -44.33
CA GLU A 659 15.50 1.89 -44.51
C GLU A 659 14.78 1.44 -45.78
N LYS A 660 15.53 1.19 -46.86
CA LYS A 660 14.96 0.67 -48.12
C LYS A 660 14.50 -0.78 -47.98
N GLU A 661 15.21 -1.61 -47.22
CA GLU A 661 14.82 -3.01 -46.96
C GLU A 661 13.65 -3.10 -45.97
N LYS A 662 13.65 -2.29 -44.91
CA LYS A 662 12.54 -2.19 -43.94
C LYS A 662 11.25 -1.67 -44.60
N LYS A 663 11.34 -0.68 -45.49
CA LYS A 663 10.17 -0.22 -46.29
C LYS A 663 9.65 -1.31 -47.22
N LYS A 664 10.54 -2.08 -47.88
CA LYS A 664 10.13 -3.22 -48.72
C LYS A 664 9.44 -4.34 -47.94
N GLN A 665 9.86 -4.62 -46.70
CA GLN A 665 9.22 -5.63 -45.85
C GLN A 665 7.90 -5.15 -45.21
N GLN A 666 7.78 -3.86 -44.87
CA GLN A 666 6.52 -3.31 -44.36
C GLN A 666 5.41 -3.22 -45.42
N ASP A 667 5.75 -2.95 -46.68
CA ASP A 667 4.76 -2.89 -47.77
C ASP A 667 4.23 -4.28 -48.18
N GLN A 668 4.96 -5.37 -47.89
CA GLN A 668 4.55 -6.74 -48.23
C GLN A 668 3.62 -7.39 -47.18
N ASN A 669 3.56 -6.88 -45.95
CA ASN A 669 2.81 -7.48 -44.83
C ASN A 669 1.51 -6.77 -44.43
N LYS A 670 1.04 -5.76 -45.19
CA LYS A 670 -0.31 -5.19 -44.99
C LYS A 670 -1.35 -6.03 -45.76
N PRO A 671 -2.39 -6.59 -45.11
CA PRO A 671 -3.46 -7.31 -45.82
C PRO A 671 -4.25 -6.32 -46.70
N LYS A 672 -4.19 -6.49 -48.03
CA LYS A 672 -4.99 -5.71 -49.00
C LYS A 672 -6.44 -6.20 -48.98
N PHE A 673 -7.35 -5.44 -48.36
CA PHE A 673 -8.79 -5.69 -48.47
C PHE A 673 -9.33 -5.10 -49.80
N PRO A 674 -10.24 -5.78 -50.52
CA PRO A 674 -10.83 -5.22 -51.74
C PRO A 674 -11.78 -4.06 -51.39
N LEU A 675 -11.45 -2.87 -51.90
CA LEU A 675 -12.24 -1.64 -51.75
C LEU A 675 -13.59 -1.74 -52.47
N LYS A 676 -14.67 -1.27 -51.85
CA LYS A 676 -16.03 -1.26 -52.42
C LYS A 676 -16.58 0.16 -52.55
N ILE A 677 -17.59 0.32 -53.40
CA ILE A 677 -18.30 1.60 -53.58
C ILE A 677 -18.94 2.03 -52.24
N GLY A 678 -18.63 3.26 -51.83
CA GLY A 678 -19.08 3.90 -50.58
C GLY A 678 -18.14 3.72 -49.39
N ASP A 679 -17.01 3.03 -49.53
CA ASP A 679 -15.97 3.02 -48.49
C ASP A 679 -15.31 4.40 -48.35
N ARG A 680 -14.94 4.79 -47.12
CA ARG A 680 -14.15 6.00 -46.86
C ARG A 680 -12.68 5.68 -47.01
N VAL A 681 -12.02 6.38 -47.93
CA VAL A 681 -10.63 6.15 -48.32
C VAL A 681 -9.84 7.44 -48.29
N ARG A 682 -8.52 7.30 -48.19
CA ARG A 682 -7.56 8.40 -48.19
C ARG A 682 -6.38 8.04 -49.08
N MET A 683 -5.81 9.01 -49.78
CA MET A 683 -4.56 8.76 -50.53
C MET A 683 -3.40 8.51 -49.57
N ILE A 684 -2.47 7.61 -49.92
CA ILE A 684 -1.33 7.24 -49.07
C ILE A 684 -0.51 8.47 -48.63
N ASP A 685 -0.37 9.48 -49.50
CA ASP A 685 0.37 10.71 -49.24
C ASP A 685 -0.50 11.91 -48.84
N GLY A 686 -1.82 11.70 -48.65
CA GLY A 686 -2.81 12.76 -48.40
C GLY A 686 -3.45 12.69 -47.01
N LYS A 687 -3.91 13.83 -46.48
CA LYS A 687 -4.70 13.88 -45.22
C LYS A 687 -6.21 13.87 -45.43
N ALA A 688 -6.69 14.21 -46.62
CA ALA A 688 -8.11 14.32 -46.92
C ALA A 688 -8.78 12.93 -47.03
N VAL A 689 -9.92 12.73 -46.39
CA VAL A 689 -10.71 11.49 -46.44
C VAL A 689 -11.92 11.72 -47.33
N GLY A 690 -12.09 10.87 -48.34
CA GLY A 690 -13.22 10.93 -49.27
C GLY A 690 -13.94 9.59 -49.39
N THR A 691 -15.11 9.56 -50.02
CA THR A 691 -15.89 8.35 -50.28
C THR A 691 -15.73 7.89 -51.72
N ILE A 692 -15.64 6.58 -51.95
CA ILE A 692 -15.61 6.03 -53.31
C ILE A 692 -17.02 6.08 -53.92
N ASP A 693 -17.20 6.84 -54.98
CA ASP A 693 -18.49 6.92 -55.67
C ASP A 693 -18.60 5.88 -56.81
N VAL A 694 -17.50 5.63 -57.55
CA VAL A 694 -17.46 4.69 -58.68
C VAL A 694 -16.10 3.99 -58.76
N ILE A 695 -16.08 2.69 -59.05
CA ILE A 695 -14.86 1.92 -59.36
C ILE A 695 -14.94 1.40 -60.79
N GLU A 696 -13.99 1.77 -61.64
CA GLU A 696 -13.87 1.30 -63.03
C GLU A 696 -12.47 0.70 -63.26
N LYS A 697 -12.44 -0.61 -63.57
CA LYS A 697 -11.23 -1.42 -63.80
C LYS A 697 -10.20 -1.36 -62.65
N ASN A 698 -9.39 -0.30 -62.60
CA ASN A 698 -8.33 -0.10 -61.61
C ASN A 698 -8.28 1.33 -61.00
N LYS A 699 -9.25 2.18 -61.34
CA LYS A 699 -9.38 3.56 -60.84
C LYS A 699 -10.68 3.74 -60.07
N ALA A 700 -10.60 4.43 -58.94
CA ALA A 700 -11.74 4.85 -58.15
C ALA A 700 -11.94 6.36 -58.29
N THR A 701 -13.19 6.78 -58.45
CA THR A 701 -13.57 8.20 -58.33
C THR A 701 -13.89 8.46 -56.86
N VAL A 702 -13.05 9.25 -56.20
CA VAL A 702 -13.16 9.56 -54.77
C VAL A 702 -13.70 10.98 -54.61
N ASN A 703 -14.77 11.10 -53.84
CA ASN A 703 -15.44 12.35 -53.53
C ASN A 703 -15.02 12.85 -52.14
N TYR A 704 -14.35 14.00 -52.10
CA TYR A 704 -13.89 14.64 -50.86
C TYR A 704 -14.89 15.69 -50.34
N GLY A 705 -16.12 15.70 -50.87
CA GLY A 705 -17.20 16.64 -50.55
C GLY A 705 -17.15 17.93 -51.38
N ILE A 706 -15.96 18.55 -51.50
CA ILE A 706 -15.78 19.82 -52.25
C ILE A 706 -15.44 19.56 -53.72
N PHE A 707 -14.78 18.43 -54.02
CA PHE A 707 -14.40 18.03 -55.37
C PHE A 707 -14.27 16.50 -55.48
N THR A 708 -14.34 16.00 -56.70
CA THR A 708 -14.13 14.58 -57.04
C THR A 708 -12.82 14.39 -57.79
N SER A 709 -12.05 13.36 -57.46
CA SER A 709 -10.79 13.02 -58.15
C SER A 709 -10.75 11.54 -58.54
N LYS A 710 -10.18 11.23 -59.72
CA LYS A 710 -9.94 9.86 -60.17
C LYS A 710 -8.55 9.42 -59.73
N VAL A 711 -8.47 8.38 -58.90
CA VAL A 711 -7.23 7.88 -58.29
C VAL A 711 -7.12 6.38 -58.55
N ASP A 712 -5.90 5.87 -58.76
CA ASP A 712 -5.64 4.44 -58.87
C ASP A 712 -5.90 3.74 -57.52
N LEU A 713 -6.56 2.57 -57.54
CA LEU A 713 -6.95 1.83 -56.34
C LEU A 713 -5.75 1.50 -55.43
N GLU A 714 -4.56 1.35 -56.01
CA GLU A 714 -3.33 1.05 -55.28
C GLU A 714 -2.81 2.23 -54.44
N GLN A 715 -3.23 3.46 -54.76
CA GLN A 715 -2.83 4.66 -54.04
C GLN A 715 -3.82 5.05 -52.93
N LEU A 716 -4.86 4.23 -52.71
CA LEU A 716 -5.91 4.48 -51.73
C LEU A 716 -5.77 3.53 -50.54
N GLU A 717 -5.72 4.11 -49.34
CA GLU A 717 -5.78 3.41 -48.06
C GLU A 717 -7.20 3.50 -47.50
N MET A 718 -7.75 2.36 -47.08
CA MET A 718 -9.07 2.29 -46.47
C MET A 718 -9.05 2.88 -45.06
N VAL A 719 -9.95 3.83 -44.79
CA VAL A 719 -10.08 4.49 -43.47
C VAL A 719 -11.26 3.89 -42.71
N GLU A 720 -12.41 3.72 -43.36
CA GLU A 720 -13.62 3.20 -42.72
C GLU A 720 -14.50 2.49 -43.77
N ARG A 721 -15.07 1.34 -43.40
CA ARG A 721 -15.96 0.57 -44.29
C ARG A 721 -17.34 1.17 -44.29
N LYS A 722 -18.02 1.16 -45.44
CA LYS A 722 -19.45 1.51 -45.49
C LYS A 722 -20.22 0.56 -44.55
N LYS A 723 -20.92 1.13 -43.56
CA LYS A 723 -21.84 0.38 -42.70
C LYS A 723 -23.04 -0.13 -43.49
#